data_AF-A0AAU3LH47-F1
#
_entry.id   AF-A0AAU3LH47-F1
#
_cell.length_a   1.000
_cell.length_b   1.000
_cell.length_c   1.000
_cell.angle_alpha   90.00
_cell.angle_beta   90.00
_cell.angle_gamma   90.00
#
_symmetry.space_group_name_H-M   'P 1'
#
loop_
_entity.id
_entity.type
_entity.pdbx_description
1 polymer ?
#
loop_
_entity_poly.entity_id
_entity_poly.type
_entity_poly.pdbx_seq_one_letter_code
_entity_poly.pdbx_strand_id
1 'polypeptide(L)'
;MRTHSRRALRLASTLVAAGLCLSAAPQALAADDSGSGMKLSSAEARTLATHVTLDPYGDTTDAEDSSKDGSKTDGATRSPDGTKDTSSGSKTAGATTDDATTPVAFTAKSTLEGVRGMGVTVPVGRNGDYFTVHSLGNVQRHAADGSSVWERTNTSLYTDWGVEPQRVWQTEPYPARIVMGYNAVSPFSPNSDSGYSTGDLTGDGVDDIVFSASVGSVPYRPFTSPGSSLPTGTFVTVLDGSTGKTLWSKLYDYASMVKIVDGTLLVADAPRMNMNAPASDTAKLSGIRFSYADGALTPSSTWTYDTKAAGQANWGDIQGLGKGKAAVSWDLAKTSASDGRGRTLVLDTADGSVTWQTDSLLYSRQLRVDAGRKRLVAVEETDPTDEVRYEIAAYDLRTGRRSTLDSRTNVIPTALTVGDLTAKAGDEYAVAESSLDGDLYVNASTVRALNGDDPSKVLWSNTVKRDADNVSDGASIWGLRVADGTLVTATQDDEKIGTSQNAGGGRLATLTVFTGKGTVKWQQKGVGAAPMYQDVFSDAQGAHLRVVDQSQNIRTFKLGNGKQQDITPLQGDIAYAKATDLDKDGKSDVVMAGSSNGVWAYSGPSLADGKPKKLWQATVPGAVHDIETGDVNGDGKPEIVVAADNAVVVLNGRTGKTLATIDGGGQFVHSVKLADLDGDGELDILVPTNKLNAYYGDGHQIWSYASKSLGGDAVFSDPSVLDGKVYTSYSKVNSVDLADPAADAVALNARTGKAKWDIAPKAPAVSSDGIIHAAITFHGTFASKDIPYADGHAVVYLWDIQSQAGVGSTDADGPHQYMEIRDGRTGAVVHATTIGGLWTHNSFFTDGGSLYQVGTSSFRRFSGEGTDDFTIYAIPESHDAAFATGPGGRKLLIGGVEGGLDAWDPSIFSSTDSYASSVGSATVIGGRNYLAADLDGDGVTEVLSLNADRYGLDRIAENLGGRYLTSDNGIHQVGTFTLS
;
A
#
# COMPACT_ATOMS: atom_id res chain seq x y z
N MET A 1 24.81 60.42 39.86
CA MET A 1 24.40 59.60 41.03
C MET A 1 23.97 58.24 40.51
N ARG A 2 24.55 57.17 41.07
CA ARG A 2 24.12 55.75 41.03
C ARG A 2 24.23 54.99 39.69
N THR A 3 25.39 54.36 39.52
CA THR A 3 25.63 52.95 39.19
C THR A 3 24.46 52.09 38.68
N HIS A 4 24.58 51.53 37.47
CA HIS A 4 24.47 50.08 37.22
C HIS A 4 25.24 49.70 35.95
N SER A 5 26.11 48.70 36.09
CA SER A 5 27.06 48.20 35.12
C SER A 5 26.48 47.09 34.23
N ARG A 6 26.84 47.15 32.95
CA ARG A 6 26.82 46.10 31.91
C ARG A 6 26.71 44.64 32.43
N ARG A 7 25.63 43.96 32.04
CA ARG A 7 25.58 42.53 31.63
C ARG A 7 24.18 42.21 31.07
N ALA A 8 24.00 42.40 29.77
CA ALA A 8 22.86 41.92 29.01
C ALA A 8 23.37 41.39 27.67
N LEU A 9 23.96 40.19 27.70
CA LEU A 9 24.25 39.35 26.53
C LEU A 9 24.64 37.96 27.04
N ARG A 10 23.65 37.11 27.29
CA ARG A 10 23.69 35.63 27.47
C ARG A 10 22.36 35.19 28.09
N LEU A 11 21.32 35.12 27.27
CA LEU A 11 20.02 34.53 27.60
C LEU A 11 19.30 34.25 26.26
N ALA A 12 19.85 33.30 25.48
CA ALA A 12 19.24 32.78 24.26
C ALA A 12 19.85 31.42 23.84
N SER A 13 20.30 30.60 24.79
CA SER A 13 20.93 29.29 24.51
C SER A 13 20.93 28.39 25.75
N THR A 14 19.75 28.11 26.33
CA THR A 14 19.59 27.11 27.41
C THR A 14 18.13 26.65 27.55
N LEU A 15 17.38 26.53 26.45
CA LEU A 15 16.01 25.94 26.44
C LEU A 15 15.83 24.94 25.29
N VAL A 16 16.87 24.14 25.01
CA VAL A 16 16.82 22.95 24.12
C VAL A 16 17.34 21.69 24.86
N ALA A 17 17.54 21.76 26.17
CA ALA A 17 18.14 20.67 26.96
C ALA A 17 17.37 20.33 28.24
N ALA A 18 16.03 20.42 28.21
CA ALA A 18 15.18 20.12 29.36
C ALA A 18 13.95 19.24 29.02
N GLY A 19 14.08 18.35 28.03
CA GLY A 19 13.17 17.20 27.82
C GLY A 19 13.85 15.83 27.97
N LEU A 20 15.15 15.80 28.29
CA LEU A 20 15.98 14.61 28.41
C LEU A 20 16.53 14.48 29.84
N CYS A 21 15.61 14.36 30.79
CA CYS A 21 15.90 13.68 32.04
C CYS A 21 15.15 12.35 31.99
N LEU A 22 15.79 11.34 31.40
CA LEU A 22 15.54 9.93 31.70
C LEU A 22 15.81 9.72 33.20
N SER A 23 14.88 10.13 34.06
CA SER A 23 14.66 9.41 35.29
C SER A 23 14.20 8.02 34.87
N ALA A 24 14.91 6.98 35.31
CA ALA A 24 14.41 5.62 35.24
C ALA A 24 12.96 5.62 35.74
N ALA A 25 12.01 5.55 34.81
CA ALA A 25 10.64 5.26 35.17
C ALA A 25 10.72 3.87 35.80
N PRO A 26 10.29 3.70 37.07
CA PRO A 26 10.26 2.39 37.67
C PRO A 26 9.41 1.49 36.77
N GLN A 27 9.73 0.19 36.76
CA GLN A 27 9.17 -0.86 35.91
C GLN A 27 7.65 -1.13 36.11
N ALA A 28 6.87 -0.11 36.45
CA ALA A 28 5.58 -0.19 37.12
C ALA A 28 4.47 0.66 36.42
N LEU A 29 4.59 0.95 35.12
CA LEU A 29 3.47 1.47 34.32
C LEU A 29 2.99 0.49 33.23
N ALA A 30 3.62 -0.69 33.12
CA ALA A 30 3.28 -1.69 32.11
C ALA A 30 2.54 -2.92 32.68
N ALA A 31 2.51 -3.09 34.00
CA ALA A 31 1.78 -4.16 34.66
C ALA A 31 1.01 -3.55 35.83
N ASP A 32 -0.30 -3.75 35.85
CA ASP A 32 -1.13 -3.45 37.00
C ASP A 32 -0.65 -4.31 38.19
N ASP A 33 -0.20 -3.67 39.28
CA ASP A 33 0.36 -4.31 40.49
C ASP A 33 -0.72 -5.02 41.34
N SER A 34 -1.91 -5.28 40.79
CA SER A 34 -3.04 -5.93 41.46
C SER A 34 -2.77 -7.39 41.84
N GLY A 35 -1.64 -7.97 41.41
CA GLY A 35 -1.10 -9.24 41.89
C GLY A 35 -1.74 -10.50 41.29
N SER A 36 -2.73 -10.35 40.40
CA SER A 36 -3.30 -11.45 39.60
C SER A 36 -3.20 -11.13 38.11
N GLY A 37 -2.68 -12.06 37.30
CA GLY A 37 -2.67 -11.89 35.86
C GLY A 37 -4.07 -11.80 35.27
N MET A 38 -4.23 -10.92 34.29
CA MET A 38 -5.43 -10.66 33.52
C MET A 38 -5.91 -11.96 32.87
N LYS A 39 -7.21 -12.25 32.95
CA LYS A 39 -7.83 -13.41 32.31
C LYS A 39 -8.91 -12.93 31.37
N LEU A 40 -8.80 -13.30 30.11
CA LEU A 40 -9.72 -12.85 29.07
C LEU A 40 -10.81 -13.89 28.80
N SER A 41 -12.00 -13.43 28.47
CA SER A 41 -12.96 -14.26 27.74
C SER A 41 -12.42 -14.57 26.33
N SER A 42 -12.98 -15.58 25.67
CA SER A 42 -12.62 -15.87 24.27
C SER A 42 -12.95 -14.73 23.29
N ALA A 43 -13.91 -13.86 23.63
CA ALA A 43 -14.21 -12.67 22.83
C ALA A 43 -13.16 -11.57 23.02
N GLU A 44 -12.76 -11.30 24.27
CA GLU A 44 -11.68 -10.38 24.59
C GLU A 44 -10.34 -10.85 24.01
N ALA A 45 -10.03 -12.15 24.06
CA ALA A 45 -8.81 -12.70 23.46
C ALA A 45 -8.78 -12.53 21.92
N ARG A 46 -9.94 -12.68 21.24
CA ARG A 46 -10.05 -12.39 19.80
C ARG A 46 -9.86 -10.90 19.51
N THR A 47 -10.44 -10.03 20.33
CA THR A 47 -10.29 -8.57 20.23
C THR A 47 -8.83 -8.17 20.44
N LEU A 48 -8.17 -8.70 21.47
CA LEU A 48 -6.75 -8.45 21.69
C LEU A 48 -5.87 -8.94 20.53
N ALA A 49 -6.21 -10.09 19.92
CA ALA A 49 -5.50 -10.59 18.75
C ALA A 49 -5.66 -9.70 17.51
N THR A 50 -6.72 -8.89 17.38
CA THR A 50 -6.84 -7.89 16.30
C THR A 50 -6.03 -6.61 16.58
N HIS A 51 -5.80 -6.29 17.86
CA HIS A 51 -5.01 -5.12 18.29
C HIS A 51 -3.50 -5.36 18.23
N VAL A 52 -3.05 -6.57 18.59
CA VAL A 52 -1.62 -6.91 18.65
C VAL A 52 -1.23 -7.80 17.48
N THR A 53 -1.49 -7.29 16.27
CA THR A 53 -1.01 -7.82 15.00
C THR A 53 -0.80 -6.67 14.02
N LEU A 54 0.10 -6.86 13.07
CA LEU A 54 0.16 -6.02 11.88
C LEU A 54 -0.47 -6.80 10.72
N ASP A 55 -1.24 -6.14 9.87
CA ASP A 55 -1.72 -6.75 8.63
C ASP A 55 -0.65 -6.60 7.53
N PRO A 56 0.03 -7.69 7.13
CA PRO A 56 1.05 -7.61 6.09
C PRO A 56 0.44 -7.40 4.70
N TYR A 57 -0.86 -7.65 4.50
CA TYR A 57 -1.50 -7.65 3.18
C TYR A 57 -2.18 -6.30 2.85
N GLY A 58 -2.56 -5.52 3.86
CA GLY A 58 -3.17 -4.19 3.69
C GLY A 58 -4.66 -4.25 3.35
N ASP A 59 -5.37 -5.29 3.81
CA ASP A 59 -6.80 -5.51 3.62
C ASP A 59 -7.66 -4.87 4.72
N THR A 60 -7.18 -3.83 5.42
CA THR A 60 -7.90 -3.21 6.55
C THR A 60 -9.12 -2.40 6.10
N THR A 61 -10.11 -3.09 5.54
CA THR A 61 -11.52 -2.91 5.84
C THR A 61 -11.88 -3.99 6.85
N ASP A 62 -12.49 -3.62 7.97
CA ASP A 62 -12.96 -4.51 9.03
C ASP A 62 -13.47 -5.84 8.46
N ALA A 63 -12.65 -6.89 8.59
CA ALA A 63 -13.08 -8.24 8.32
C ALA A 63 -14.14 -8.56 9.37
N GLU A 64 -15.42 -8.41 9.00
CA GLU A 64 -16.52 -9.03 9.72
C GLU A 64 -16.18 -10.52 9.89
N ASP A 65 -15.87 -10.84 11.13
CA ASP A 65 -15.80 -12.15 11.77
C ASP A 65 -16.34 -13.31 10.91
N SER A 66 -15.47 -13.97 10.15
CA SER A 66 -15.78 -15.26 9.53
C SER A 66 -15.65 -16.42 10.52
N SER A 67 -15.97 -16.19 11.80
CA SER A 67 -16.23 -17.23 12.79
C SER A 67 -17.66 -17.14 13.33
N LYS A 68 -18.65 -17.33 12.45
CA LYS A 68 -20.02 -17.69 12.86
C LYS A 68 -20.31 -19.15 12.54
N ASP A 69 -20.14 -19.93 13.60
CA ASP A 69 -20.95 -21.05 14.07
C ASP A 69 -22.02 -21.61 13.10
N GLY A 70 -21.97 -22.93 12.94
CA GLY A 70 -22.89 -23.68 12.07
C GLY A 70 -24.34 -23.55 12.51
N SER A 71 -25.12 -22.74 11.78
CA SER A 71 -26.58 -22.78 11.83
C SER A 71 -27.13 -22.61 10.42
N LYS A 72 -27.64 -23.72 9.88
CA LYS A 72 -28.37 -23.76 8.62
C LYS A 72 -29.63 -22.91 8.75
N THR A 73 -29.80 -21.92 7.88
CA THR A 73 -31.12 -21.40 7.54
C THR A 73 -31.24 -21.26 6.03
N ASP A 74 -32.30 -21.89 5.50
CA ASP A 74 -32.63 -21.96 4.08
C ASP A 74 -33.00 -20.57 3.52
N GLY A 75 -32.41 -20.21 2.38
CA GLY A 75 -32.67 -18.95 1.68
C GLY A 75 -32.82 -19.20 0.18
N ALA A 76 -33.96 -18.78 -0.36
CA ALA A 76 -34.50 -19.11 -1.67
C ALA A 76 -33.58 -18.84 -2.88
N THR A 77 -33.52 -19.85 -3.74
CA THR A 77 -33.02 -19.81 -5.11
C THR A 77 -33.76 -18.76 -5.95
N ARG A 78 -33.02 -17.87 -6.61
CA ARG A 78 -33.47 -17.15 -7.82
C ARG A 78 -32.49 -17.47 -8.94
N SER A 79 -32.96 -18.24 -9.92
CA SER A 79 -32.21 -18.64 -11.11
C SER A 79 -31.93 -17.43 -12.02
N PRO A 80 -30.73 -17.32 -12.62
CA PRO A 80 -30.52 -16.53 -13.82
C PRO A 80 -30.87 -17.39 -15.04
N ASP A 81 -31.85 -16.94 -15.83
CA ASP A 81 -32.13 -17.52 -17.14
C ASP A 81 -30.97 -17.21 -18.08
N GLY A 82 -30.16 -18.23 -18.35
CA GLY A 82 -29.12 -18.19 -19.37
C GLY A 82 -29.72 -18.45 -20.74
N THR A 83 -29.66 -17.47 -21.62
CA THR A 83 -29.73 -17.70 -23.07
C THR A 83 -28.29 -17.77 -23.59
N LYS A 84 -27.84 -19.00 -23.84
CA LYS A 84 -26.66 -19.28 -24.67
C LYS A 84 -27.06 -19.04 -26.12
N ASP A 85 -26.46 -18.05 -26.75
CA ASP A 85 -26.52 -17.92 -28.21
C ASP A 85 -25.23 -18.46 -28.82
N THR A 86 -25.36 -19.63 -29.44
CA THR A 86 -24.31 -20.24 -30.26
C THR A 86 -24.56 -19.85 -31.71
N SER A 87 -23.71 -19.01 -32.29
CA SER A 87 -23.60 -18.95 -33.75
C SER A 87 -22.14 -18.91 -34.19
N SER A 88 -21.74 -19.99 -34.87
CA SER A 88 -20.57 -20.05 -35.72
C SER A 88 -20.87 -19.30 -37.02
N GLY A 89 -20.05 -18.32 -37.40
CA GLY A 89 -20.22 -17.57 -38.64
C GLY A 89 -18.89 -17.09 -39.21
N SER A 90 -18.64 -17.50 -40.46
CA SER A 90 -17.49 -17.24 -41.32
C SER A 90 -16.93 -15.81 -41.29
N LYS A 91 -15.58 -15.71 -41.35
CA LYS A 91 -14.86 -14.49 -41.72
C LYS A 91 -15.31 -14.02 -43.11
N THR A 92 -15.73 -12.76 -43.19
CA THR A 92 -15.78 -11.96 -44.42
C THR A 92 -15.24 -10.57 -44.10
N ALA A 93 -14.25 -10.15 -44.88
CA ALA A 93 -13.63 -8.84 -44.82
C ALA A 93 -14.58 -7.78 -45.41
N GLY A 94 -14.59 -6.60 -44.77
CA GLY A 94 -15.21 -5.38 -45.29
C GLY A 94 -16.65 -5.15 -44.85
N ALA A 95 -16.86 -4.71 -43.61
CA ALA A 95 -18.08 -4.02 -43.19
C ALA A 95 -17.68 -2.63 -42.68
N THR A 96 -18.43 -1.62 -43.12
CA THR A 96 -18.28 -0.21 -42.74
C THR A 96 -18.47 -0.02 -41.24
N THR A 97 -17.53 0.67 -40.59
CA THR A 97 -17.39 0.93 -39.15
C THR A 97 -18.43 1.91 -38.56
N ASP A 98 -19.56 2.13 -39.23
CA ASP A 98 -20.47 3.26 -38.96
C ASP A 98 -21.69 2.91 -38.08
N ASP A 99 -21.91 1.64 -37.71
CA ASP A 99 -22.99 1.28 -36.77
C ASP A 99 -22.54 1.50 -35.32
N ALA A 100 -23.24 2.39 -34.63
CA ALA A 100 -23.02 2.76 -33.22
C ALA A 100 -23.09 1.58 -32.24
N THR A 101 -23.69 0.46 -32.63
CA THR A 101 -23.79 -0.75 -31.80
C THR A 101 -22.68 -1.77 -32.05
N THR A 102 -21.79 -1.51 -33.03
CA THR A 102 -20.68 -2.43 -33.34
C THR A 102 -19.77 -2.59 -32.11
N PRO A 103 -19.53 -3.82 -31.63
CA PRO A 103 -18.63 -4.04 -30.50
C PRO A 103 -17.20 -3.63 -30.81
N VAL A 104 -16.49 -3.14 -29.80
CA VAL A 104 -15.06 -2.81 -29.83
C VAL A 104 -14.32 -3.83 -28.98
N ALA A 105 -13.37 -4.54 -29.56
CA ALA A 105 -12.59 -5.53 -28.82
C ALA A 105 -11.36 -4.87 -28.18
N PHE A 106 -11.19 -5.07 -26.87
CA PHE A 106 -9.97 -4.73 -26.14
C PHE A 106 -9.04 -5.94 -26.15
N THR A 107 -7.88 -5.82 -26.80
CA THR A 107 -6.88 -6.90 -26.85
C THR A 107 -5.69 -6.52 -25.97
N ALA A 108 -5.52 -7.24 -24.86
CA ALA A 108 -4.36 -7.06 -23.98
C ALA A 108 -3.04 -7.32 -24.74
N LYS A 109 -2.06 -6.44 -24.56
CA LYS A 109 -0.75 -6.50 -25.23
C LYS A 109 0.38 -6.71 -24.25
N SER A 110 0.47 -5.82 -23.26
CA SER A 110 1.46 -5.90 -22.19
C SER A 110 0.81 -5.63 -20.84
N THR A 111 1.44 -6.18 -19.80
CA THR A 111 1.12 -5.90 -18.42
C THR A 111 2.39 -5.57 -17.65
N LEU A 112 2.31 -4.58 -16.78
CA LEU A 112 3.35 -4.21 -15.83
C LEU A 112 2.74 -4.34 -14.43
N GLU A 113 2.94 -5.49 -13.80
CA GLU A 113 2.40 -5.77 -12.46
C GLU A 113 3.18 -4.98 -11.40
N GLY A 114 2.45 -4.36 -10.46
CA GLY A 114 3.04 -3.58 -9.38
C GLY A 114 3.31 -4.44 -8.14
N VAL A 115 4.35 -4.07 -7.37
CA VAL A 115 4.61 -4.66 -6.05
C VAL A 115 3.62 -4.13 -5.02
N ARG A 116 3.10 -5.00 -4.15
CA ARG A 116 2.14 -4.61 -3.11
C ARG A 116 2.32 -5.36 -1.80
N GLY A 117 1.75 -4.79 -0.74
CA GLY A 117 1.81 -5.33 0.61
C GLY A 117 3.17 -5.12 1.24
N MET A 118 3.34 -5.67 2.44
CA MET A 118 4.58 -5.55 3.19
C MET A 118 5.74 -6.25 2.48
N GLY A 119 6.86 -5.54 2.34
CA GLY A 119 8.08 -6.09 1.76
C GLY A 119 9.12 -6.43 2.82
N VAL A 120 9.94 -7.43 2.52
CA VAL A 120 11.17 -7.76 3.24
C VAL A 120 12.32 -7.92 2.27
N THR A 121 13.54 -7.60 2.72
CA THR A 121 14.76 -7.91 1.97
C THR A 121 15.51 -9.08 2.58
N VAL A 122 16.05 -9.97 1.74
CA VAL A 122 16.85 -11.12 2.17
C VAL A 122 18.19 -11.10 1.43
N PRO A 123 19.35 -11.10 2.12
CA PRO A 123 20.65 -11.06 1.45
C PRO A 123 20.90 -12.26 0.54
N VAL A 124 21.62 -12.03 -0.55
CA VAL A 124 22.14 -13.06 -1.47
C VAL A 124 23.66 -13.01 -1.43
N GLY A 125 24.27 -14.02 -0.81
CA GLY A 125 25.73 -14.07 -0.66
C GLY A 125 26.29 -12.88 0.16
N ARG A 126 27.45 -12.36 -0.25
CA ARG A 126 28.21 -11.33 0.51
C ARG A 126 28.44 -10.01 -0.24
N ASN A 127 27.96 -9.91 -1.49
CA ASN A 127 28.27 -8.78 -2.36
C ASN A 127 27.28 -7.61 -2.23
N GLY A 128 26.28 -7.73 -1.36
CA GLY A 128 25.23 -6.72 -1.16
C GLY A 128 23.96 -6.98 -1.96
N ASP A 129 23.96 -7.94 -2.90
CA ASP A 129 22.77 -8.44 -3.60
C ASP A 129 21.70 -8.94 -2.61
N TYR A 130 20.44 -8.90 -3.03
CA TYR A 130 19.31 -9.26 -2.18
C TYR A 130 18.07 -9.65 -2.97
N PHE A 131 17.22 -10.46 -2.35
CA PHE A 131 15.84 -10.64 -2.76
C PHE A 131 14.94 -9.60 -2.10
N THR A 132 13.86 -9.24 -2.77
CA THR A 132 12.65 -8.68 -2.14
C THR A 132 11.54 -9.72 -2.20
N VAL A 133 10.79 -9.84 -1.11
CA VAL A 133 9.60 -10.68 -1.01
C VAL A 133 8.46 -9.81 -0.51
N HIS A 134 7.40 -9.72 -1.28
CA HIS A 134 6.22 -8.93 -0.95
C HIS A 134 5.05 -9.84 -0.59
N SER A 135 4.32 -9.49 0.47
CA SER A 135 3.21 -10.30 0.99
C SER A 135 2.10 -10.56 -0.04
N LEU A 136 1.95 -9.71 -1.07
CA LEU A 136 0.99 -9.89 -2.16
C LEU A 136 1.62 -10.43 -3.46
N GLY A 137 2.68 -11.24 -3.35
CA GLY A 137 3.06 -12.22 -4.37
C GLY A 137 4.31 -11.92 -5.19
N ASN A 138 4.78 -10.67 -5.23
CA ASN A 138 5.99 -10.32 -5.99
C ASN A 138 7.27 -10.80 -5.28
N VAL A 139 8.15 -11.45 -6.05
CA VAL A 139 9.49 -11.86 -5.60
C VAL A 139 10.50 -11.40 -6.64
N GLN A 140 11.50 -10.62 -6.23
CA GLN A 140 12.50 -10.05 -7.13
C GLN A 140 13.90 -10.28 -6.58
N ARG A 141 14.91 -10.26 -7.46
CA ARG A 141 16.31 -10.14 -7.07
C ARG A 141 16.88 -8.82 -7.56
N HIS A 142 17.63 -8.16 -6.69
CA HIS A 142 18.37 -6.95 -6.98
C HIS A 142 19.87 -7.16 -6.78
N ALA A 143 20.65 -6.49 -7.61
CA ALA A 143 22.07 -6.31 -7.38
C ALA A 143 22.30 -5.32 -6.22
N ALA A 144 23.52 -5.26 -5.70
CA ALA A 144 23.89 -4.36 -4.61
C ALA A 144 23.57 -2.87 -4.87
N ASP A 145 23.57 -2.42 -6.12
CA ASP A 145 23.22 -1.05 -6.53
C ASP A 145 21.69 -0.81 -6.66
N GLY A 146 20.88 -1.81 -6.35
CA GLY A 146 19.42 -1.78 -6.43
C GLY A 146 18.86 -2.10 -7.82
N SER A 147 19.69 -2.28 -8.85
CA SER A 147 19.22 -2.67 -10.18
C SER A 147 18.56 -4.06 -10.13
N SER A 148 17.44 -4.21 -10.85
CA SER A 148 16.72 -5.49 -10.93
C SER A 148 17.53 -6.49 -11.76
N VAL A 149 17.71 -7.70 -11.21
CA VAL A 149 18.33 -8.85 -11.87
C VAL A 149 17.25 -9.70 -12.54
N TRP A 150 16.18 -10.01 -11.81
CA TRP A 150 15.00 -10.70 -12.31
C TRP A 150 13.80 -10.41 -11.39
N GLU A 151 12.60 -10.65 -11.91
CA GLU A 151 11.34 -10.47 -11.22
C GLU A 151 10.37 -11.63 -11.52
N ARG A 152 9.62 -12.05 -10.49
CA ARG A 152 8.47 -12.94 -10.58
C ARG A 152 7.24 -12.23 -10.02
N THR A 153 6.22 -12.14 -10.85
CA THR A 153 4.91 -11.53 -10.55
C THR A 153 3.86 -12.61 -10.28
N ASN A 154 2.71 -12.24 -9.73
CA ASN A 154 1.56 -13.14 -9.54
C ASN A 154 1.19 -13.83 -10.86
N THR A 155 1.11 -13.08 -11.95
CA THR A 155 0.81 -13.61 -13.28
C THR A 155 1.78 -14.73 -13.69
N SER A 156 3.08 -14.52 -13.48
CA SER A 156 4.11 -15.51 -13.82
C SER A 156 4.05 -16.75 -12.92
N LEU A 157 3.75 -16.57 -11.63
CA LEU A 157 3.64 -17.65 -10.66
C LEU A 157 2.39 -18.49 -10.89
N TYR A 158 1.24 -17.87 -11.15
CA TYR A 158 0.01 -18.58 -11.49
C TYR A 158 0.13 -19.39 -12.78
N THR A 159 0.90 -18.89 -13.75
CA THR A 159 1.24 -19.65 -14.95
C THR A 159 2.06 -20.90 -14.61
N ASP A 160 3.12 -20.76 -13.81
CA ASP A 160 3.96 -21.89 -13.39
C ASP A 160 3.19 -22.94 -12.56
N TRP A 161 2.27 -22.48 -11.72
CA TRP A 161 1.43 -23.33 -10.87
C TRP A 161 0.23 -23.94 -11.59
N GLY A 162 -0.06 -23.50 -12.82
CA GLY A 162 -1.23 -23.92 -13.60
C GLY A 162 -2.55 -23.62 -12.87
N VAL A 163 -2.66 -22.44 -12.24
CA VAL A 163 -3.87 -22.04 -11.51
C VAL A 163 -4.95 -21.61 -12.50
N GLU A 164 -6.05 -22.37 -12.53
CA GLU A 164 -7.23 -22.08 -13.34
C GLU A 164 -8.44 -21.85 -12.43
N PRO A 165 -9.05 -20.66 -12.44
CA PRO A 165 -10.24 -20.39 -11.63
C PRO A 165 -11.41 -21.32 -11.97
N GLN A 166 -12.09 -21.87 -10.96
CA GLN A 166 -13.21 -22.81 -11.17
C GLN A 166 -14.52 -22.10 -11.56
N ARG A 167 -14.67 -20.82 -11.23
CA ARG A 167 -15.89 -20.06 -11.43
C ARG A 167 -15.78 -19.21 -12.69
N VAL A 168 -16.68 -19.45 -13.65
CA VAL A 168 -16.67 -18.78 -14.97
C VAL A 168 -16.91 -17.27 -14.93
N TRP A 169 -17.47 -16.74 -13.84
CA TRP A 169 -17.66 -15.30 -13.62
C TRP A 169 -16.56 -14.67 -12.73
N GLN A 170 -15.52 -15.43 -12.40
CA GLN A 170 -14.39 -15.01 -11.56
C GLN A 170 -13.08 -15.44 -12.23
N THR A 171 -12.82 -14.89 -13.41
CA THR A 171 -11.73 -15.33 -14.29
C THR A 171 -10.35 -14.79 -13.91
N GLU A 172 -10.30 -13.69 -13.16
CA GLU A 172 -9.05 -13.14 -12.62
C GLU A 172 -8.85 -13.65 -11.17
N PRO A 173 -7.67 -14.22 -10.85
CA PRO A 173 -7.32 -14.57 -9.47
C PRO A 173 -6.97 -13.32 -8.66
N TYR A 174 -7.15 -13.38 -7.34
CA TYR A 174 -6.56 -12.38 -6.43
C TYR A 174 -5.05 -12.61 -6.28
N PRO A 175 -4.27 -11.64 -5.77
CA PRO A 175 -2.86 -11.83 -5.49
C PRO A 175 -2.62 -13.03 -4.56
N ALA A 176 -1.56 -13.77 -4.85
CA ALA A 176 -1.08 -14.84 -3.98
C ALA A 176 -0.51 -14.22 -2.71
N ARG A 177 -0.97 -14.68 -1.55
CA ARG A 177 -0.54 -14.15 -0.25
C ARG A 177 0.68 -14.91 0.24
N ILE A 178 1.89 -14.37 0.07
CA ILE A 178 3.09 -14.95 0.69
C ILE A 178 2.93 -14.85 2.19
N VAL A 179 2.86 -16.01 2.86
CA VAL A 179 2.49 -16.06 4.28
C VAL A 179 3.62 -15.47 5.13
N MET A 180 3.29 -14.47 5.93
CA MET A 180 4.22 -13.77 6.79
C MET A 180 3.46 -13.00 7.87
N GLY A 181 4.19 -12.44 8.83
CA GLY A 181 3.64 -11.61 9.89
C GLY A 181 3.95 -12.16 11.28
N TYR A 182 3.42 -11.50 12.29
CA TYR A 182 3.40 -12.03 13.65
C TYR A 182 2.15 -11.51 14.39
N ASN A 183 1.29 -12.41 14.86
CA ASN A 183 0.21 -12.08 15.79
C ASN A 183 0.68 -12.45 17.20
N ALA A 184 0.84 -11.44 18.07
CA ALA A 184 1.47 -11.66 19.36
C ALA A 184 0.56 -12.35 20.40
N VAL A 185 -0.68 -12.67 20.04
CA VAL A 185 -1.69 -13.24 20.96
C VAL A 185 -2.11 -14.63 20.53
N SER A 186 -2.31 -14.84 19.22
CA SER A 186 -2.80 -16.10 18.67
C SER A 186 -1.78 -16.75 17.72
N PRO A 187 -1.23 -17.92 18.07
CA PRO A 187 -0.49 -18.78 17.15
C PRO A 187 -1.32 -19.27 15.96
N PHE A 188 -2.64 -19.24 16.08
CA PHE A 188 -3.57 -19.87 15.16
C PHE A 188 -4.19 -18.86 14.18
N SER A 189 -3.48 -17.77 13.93
CA SER A 189 -3.85 -16.73 12.95
C SER A 189 -2.99 -16.89 11.69
N PRO A 190 -3.54 -16.67 10.49
CA PRO A 190 -2.76 -16.57 9.24
C PRO A 190 -1.68 -15.48 9.26
N ASN A 191 -1.77 -14.54 10.21
CA ASN A 191 -0.77 -13.48 10.42
C ASN A 191 0.33 -13.89 11.41
N SER A 192 0.41 -15.17 11.82
CA SER A 192 1.45 -15.73 12.69
C SER A 192 2.42 -16.66 11.93
N ASP A 193 2.62 -16.41 10.64
CA ASP A 193 3.32 -17.31 9.72
C ASP A 193 4.70 -16.80 9.31
N SER A 194 5.57 -17.69 8.82
CA SER A 194 6.93 -17.37 8.33
C SER A 194 7.24 -18.15 7.06
N GLY A 195 6.73 -17.64 5.94
CA GLY A 195 6.67 -18.33 4.66
C GLY A 195 7.80 -18.06 3.69
N TYR A 196 9.02 -17.73 4.13
CA TYR A 196 10.16 -17.62 3.20
C TYR A 196 11.50 -17.98 3.84
N SER A 197 12.44 -18.43 3.00
CA SER A 197 13.83 -18.74 3.39
C SER A 197 14.74 -18.75 2.16
N THR A 198 16.05 -18.66 2.37
CA THR A 198 17.04 -18.80 1.31
C THR A 198 18.05 -19.91 1.61
N GLY A 199 18.70 -20.40 0.55
CA GLY A 199 19.83 -21.33 0.62
C GLY A 199 20.13 -21.95 -0.75
N ASP A 200 21.40 -22.21 -1.03
CA ASP A 200 21.86 -22.83 -2.28
C ASP A 200 21.41 -24.31 -2.39
N LEU A 201 20.30 -24.56 -3.08
CA LEU A 201 19.75 -25.89 -3.34
C LEU A 201 20.20 -26.44 -4.70
N THR A 202 20.62 -25.58 -5.63
CA THR A 202 21.17 -25.98 -6.94
C THR A 202 22.66 -26.37 -6.88
N GLY A 203 23.39 -25.88 -5.89
CA GLY A 203 24.83 -26.03 -5.74
C GLY A 203 25.65 -25.11 -6.65
N ASP A 204 25.06 -24.05 -7.18
CA ASP A 204 25.71 -23.10 -8.10
C ASP A 204 26.48 -21.96 -7.37
N GLY A 205 26.36 -21.90 -6.04
CA GLY A 205 26.98 -20.89 -5.19
C GLY A 205 26.18 -19.60 -5.01
N VAL A 206 24.96 -19.53 -5.56
CA VAL A 206 23.99 -18.46 -5.33
C VAL A 206 22.84 -19.04 -4.52
N ASP A 207 22.47 -18.38 -3.42
CA ASP A 207 21.35 -18.85 -2.62
C ASP A 207 20.05 -18.78 -3.45
N ASP A 208 19.30 -19.88 -3.49
CA ASP A 208 17.94 -19.91 -4.01
C ASP A 208 16.96 -19.32 -2.99
N ILE A 209 15.76 -18.95 -3.44
CA ILE A 209 14.69 -18.50 -2.56
C ILE A 209 13.52 -19.48 -2.57
N VAL A 210 13.06 -19.85 -1.38
CA VAL A 210 11.81 -20.59 -1.18
C VAL A 210 10.79 -19.69 -0.50
N PHE A 211 9.53 -19.78 -0.93
CA PHE A 211 8.42 -19.15 -0.25
C PHE A 211 7.14 -19.99 -0.28
N SER A 212 6.24 -19.78 0.68
CA SER A 212 4.87 -20.31 0.67
C SER A 212 3.84 -19.21 0.45
N ALA A 213 2.94 -19.42 -0.52
CA ALA A 213 1.93 -18.43 -0.91
C ALA A 213 0.51 -19.03 -0.88
N SER A 214 -0.39 -18.46 -0.07
CA SER A 214 -1.80 -18.82 0.00
C SER A 214 -2.56 -18.31 -1.22
N VAL A 215 -3.34 -19.19 -1.83
CA VAL A 215 -4.10 -18.93 -3.06
C VAL A 215 -5.54 -19.39 -2.86
N GLY A 216 -6.47 -18.54 -3.28
CA GLY A 216 -7.91 -18.82 -3.31
C GLY A 216 -8.61 -18.80 -1.96
N SER A 217 -7.90 -18.58 -0.85
CA SER A 217 -8.49 -18.60 0.51
C SER A 217 -9.09 -17.26 0.92
N VAL A 218 -8.44 -16.13 0.61
CA VAL A 218 -8.85 -14.80 1.08
C VAL A 218 -8.67 -13.74 -0.02
N PRO A 219 -9.79 -13.19 -0.57
CA PRO A 219 -11.14 -13.73 -0.51
C PRO A 219 -11.28 -15.11 -1.16
N TYR A 220 -12.34 -15.86 -0.83
CA TYR A 220 -12.54 -17.21 -1.35
C TYR A 220 -12.74 -17.24 -2.88
N ARG A 221 -11.75 -17.78 -3.60
CA ARG A 221 -11.70 -17.95 -5.07
C ARG A 221 -11.13 -19.34 -5.40
N PRO A 222 -11.98 -20.37 -5.52
CA PRO A 222 -11.49 -21.73 -5.73
C PRO A 222 -10.89 -21.93 -7.13
N PHE A 223 -9.84 -22.74 -7.23
CA PHE A 223 -9.10 -23.00 -8.47
C PHE A 223 -8.83 -24.50 -8.70
N THR A 224 -8.37 -24.85 -9.89
CA THR A 224 -7.73 -26.14 -10.19
C THR A 224 -6.26 -25.93 -10.47
N SER A 225 -5.42 -26.90 -10.11
CA SER A 225 -3.99 -26.91 -10.39
C SER A 225 -3.51 -28.35 -10.66
N PRO A 226 -2.54 -28.56 -11.58
CA PRO A 226 -2.04 -29.89 -11.88
C PRO A 226 -1.55 -30.66 -10.65
N GLY A 227 -1.96 -31.92 -10.52
CA GLY A 227 -1.49 -32.82 -9.47
C GLY A 227 -2.07 -32.57 -8.08
N SER A 228 -3.08 -31.69 -7.93
CA SER A 228 -3.79 -31.47 -6.68
C SER A 228 -5.32 -31.47 -6.86
N SER A 229 -6.04 -31.93 -5.84
CA SER A 229 -7.51 -31.81 -5.76
C SER A 229 -7.96 -30.64 -4.88
N LEU A 230 -7.01 -29.89 -4.30
CA LEU A 230 -7.32 -28.79 -3.40
C LEU A 230 -7.85 -27.59 -4.18
N PRO A 231 -9.05 -27.05 -3.82
CA PRO A 231 -9.58 -25.86 -4.45
C PRO A 231 -8.95 -24.57 -3.90
N THR A 232 -8.26 -24.64 -2.77
CA THR A 232 -7.50 -23.57 -2.12
C THR A 232 -6.31 -24.18 -1.37
N GLY A 233 -5.24 -23.43 -1.17
CA GLY A 233 -4.11 -23.93 -0.38
C GLY A 233 -2.91 -23.00 -0.46
N THR A 234 -1.74 -23.53 -0.14
CA THR A 234 -0.47 -22.79 -0.17
C THR A 234 0.51 -23.46 -1.12
N PHE A 235 1.00 -22.73 -2.11
CA PHE A 235 2.10 -23.19 -2.95
C PHE A 235 3.42 -22.95 -2.25
N VAL A 236 4.20 -24.00 -2.01
CA VAL A 236 5.61 -23.87 -1.66
C VAL A 236 6.42 -23.90 -2.94
N THR A 237 7.12 -22.82 -3.25
CA THR A 237 7.85 -22.65 -4.52
C THR A 237 9.31 -22.32 -4.25
N VAL A 238 10.21 -23.00 -4.97
CA VAL A 238 11.64 -22.70 -5.00
C VAL A 238 11.97 -22.03 -6.33
N LEU A 239 12.53 -20.83 -6.27
CA LEU A 239 13.04 -20.09 -7.42
C LEU A 239 14.57 -20.12 -7.41
N ASP A 240 15.14 -20.32 -8.59
CA ASP A 240 16.57 -20.22 -8.85
C ASP A 240 17.07 -18.82 -8.50
N GLY A 241 18.03 -18.71 -7.59
CA GLY A 241 18.58 -17.42 -7.17
C GLY A 241 19.28 -16.66 -8.30
N SER A 242 19.86 -17.38 -9.25
CA SER A 242 20.57 -16.83 -10.40
C SER A 242 19.61 -16.34 -11.49
N THR A 243 18.53 -17.07 -11.78
CA THR A 243 17.68 -16.79 -12.97
C THR A 243 16.22 -16.47 -12.67
N GLY A 244 15.75 -16.65 -11.43
CA GLY A 244 14.35 -16.52 -11.05
C GLY A 244 13.43 -17.64 -11.59
N LYS A 245 14.00 -18.69 -12.19
CA LYS A 245 13.21 -19.79 -12.77
C LYS A 245 12.61 -20.63 -11.64
N THR A 246 11.35 -21.02 -11.76
CA THR A 246 10.75 -22.02 -10.87
C THR A 246 11.45 -23.35 -11.04
N LEU A 247 12.12 -23.80 -9.97
CA LEU A 247 12.86 -25.06 -9.92
C LEU A 247 12.00 -26.21 -9.42
N TRP A 248 11.07 -25.91 -8.51
CA TRP A 248 10.14 -26.87 -7.91
C TRP A 248 8.97 -26.12 -7.27
N SER A 249 7.77 -26.69 -7.35
CA SER A 249 6.60 -26.20 -6.61
C SER A 249 5.69 -27.35 -6.21
N LYS A 250 4.99 -27.18 -5.09
CA LYS A 250 3.94 -28.10 -4.63
C LYS A 250 2.87 -27.36 -3.82
N LEU A 251 1.61 -27.73 -4.04
CA LEU A 251 0.46 -27.26 -3.27
C LEU A 251 0.28 -28.08 -1.98
N TYR A 252 0.18 -27.40 -0.85
CA TYR A 252 -0.10 -27.93 0.48
C TYR A 252 -1.44 -27.39 1.01
N ASP A 253 -2.00 -28.05 2.02
CA ASP A 253 -3.21 -27.56 2.68
C ASP A 253 -2.97 -26.15 3.24
N TYR A 254 -1.95 -26.00 4.08
CA TYR A 254 -1.51 -24.71 4.61
C TYR A 254 -0.07 -24.78 5.17
N ALA A 255 0.93 -24.56 4.34
CA ALA A 255 2.33 -24.42 4.70
C ALA A 255 2.57 -23.06 5.39
N SER A 256 2.29 -22.99 6.69
CA SER A 256 2.48 -21.80 7.53
C SER A 256 3.95 -21.41 7.69
N MET A 257 4.87 -22.35 7.53
CA MET A 257 6.30 -22.06 7.62
C MET A 257 7.14 -22.84 6.62
N VAL A 258 8.17 -22.19 6.08
CA VAL A 258 9.23 -22.85 5.31
C VAL A 258 10.61 -22.41 5.80
N LYS A 259 11.57 -23.35 5.81
CA LYS A 259 12.95 -23.05 6.20
C LYS A 259 13.94 -23.93 5.47
N ILE A 260 15.03 -23.36 4.97
CA ILE A 260 16.18 -24.14 4.51
C ILE A 260 17.19 -24.23 5.64
N VAL A 261 17.58 -25.45 6.01
CA VAL A 261 18.59 -25.73 7.03
C VAL A 261 19.56 -26.77 6.49
N ASP A 262 20.82 -26.38 6.29
CA ASP A 262 21.91 -27.24 5.82
C ASP A 262 21.53 -28.07 4.57
N GLY A 263 20.91 -27.41 3.58
CA GLY A 263 20.50 -28.01 2.30
C GLY A 263 19.20 -28.84 2.33
N THR A 264 18.54 -28.94 3.48
CA THR A 264 17.19 -29.53 3.59
C THR A 264 16.14 -28.41 3.64
N LEU A 265 15.15 -28.48 2.74
CA LEU A 265 13.93 -27.69 2.82
C LEU A 265 12.97 -28.33 3.83
N LEU A 266 12.62 -27.59 4.88
CA LEU A 266 11.60 -27.92 5.87
C LEU A 266 10.30 -27.19 5.51
N VAL A 267 9.20 -27.93 5.44
CA VAL A 267 7.85 -27.41 5.17
C VAL A 267 6.92 -27.80 6.32
N ALA A 268 6.39 -26.81 7.01
CA ALA A 268 5.51 -26.98 8.17
C ALA A 268 4.06 -26.74 7.72
N ASP A 269 3.33 -27.84 7.51
CA ASP A 269 1.96 -27.85 7.02
C ASP A 269 0.99 -27.95 8.21
N ALA A 270 -0.04 -27.09 8.22
CA ALA A 270 -1.04 -26.95 9.27
C ALA A 270 -2.45 -27.01 8.67
N PRO A 271 -2.93 -28.20 8.25
CA PRO A 271 -4.16 -28.33 7.45
C PRO A 271 -5.39 -27.64 8.06
N ARG A 272 -5.51 -27.59 9.40
CA ARG A 272 -6.63 -26.95 10.10
C ARG A 272 -6.74 -25.43 9.92
N MET A 273 -5.75 -24.79 9.31
CA MET A 273 -5.81 -23.37 8.90
C MET A 273 -6.46 -23.17 7.53
N ASN A 274 -6.71 -24.24 6.76
CA ASN A 274 -7.42 -24.20 5.49
C ASN A 274 -8.84 -24.75 5.66
N MET A 275 -9.84 -23.96 5.27
CA MET A 275 -11.25 -24.33 5.36
C MET A 275 -11.64 -25.57 4.54
N ASN A 276 -10.85 -25.93 3.52
CA ASN A 276 -11.10 -27.08 2.65
C ASN A 276 -10.35 -28.34 3.06
N ALA A 277 -9.50 -28.28 4.09
CA ALA A 277 -8.76 -29.44 4.56
C ALA A 277 -9.66 -30.40 5.36
N PRO A 278 -9.45 -31.73 5.26
CA PRO A 278 -10.18 -32.71 6.06
C PRO A 278 -9.97 -32.50 7.57
N ALA A 279 -11.06 -32.61 8.35
CA ALA A 279 -10.98 -32.47 9.80
C ALA A 279 -10.12 -33.55 10.49
N SER A 280 -9.85 -34.68 9.84
CA SER A 280 -8.97 -35.72 10.40
C SER A 280 -7.48 -35.42 10.22
N ASP A 281 -7.13 -34.44 9.40
CA ASP A 281 -5.74 -34.23 9.01
C ASP A 281 -4.96 -33.54 10.13
N THR A 282 -3.72 -33.98 10.27
CA THR A 282 -2.80 -33.57 11.33
C THR A 282 -1.72 -32.65 10.78
N ALA A 283 -1.26 -31.70 11.61
CA ALA A 283 -0.12 -30.86 11.27
C ALA A 283 1.15 -31.72 11.10
N LYS A 284 1.91 -31.46 10.02
CA LYS A 284 3.09 -32.24 9.62
C LYS A 284 4.25 -31.34 9.24
N LEU A 285 5.45 -31.73 9.65
CA LEU A 285 6.69 -31.16 9.17
C LEU A 285 7.32 -32.14 8.18
N SER A 286 7.57 -31.68 6.96
CA SER A 286 8.27 -32.46 5.95
C SER A 286 9.68 -31.91 5.74
N GLY A 287 10.68 -32.77 5.69
CA GLY A 287 12.01 -32.42 5.21
C GLY A 287 12.26 -32.98 3.82
N ILE A 288 12.82 -32.16 2.94
CA ILE A 288 13.07 -32.49 1.54
C ILE A 288 14.50 -32.10 1.21
N ARG A 289 15.28 -33.07 0.70
CA ARG A 289 16.53 -32.78 -0.01
C ARG A 289 16.31 -33.00 -1.49
N PHE A 290 17.03 -32.23 -2.29
CA PHE A 290 16.89 -32.24 -3.73
C PHE A 290 18.17 -32.73 -4.41
N SER A 291 17.99 -33.35 -5.57
CA SER A 291 19.01 -33.38 -6.62
C SER A 291 18.64 -32.34 -7.68
N TYR A 292 19.63 -31.57 -8.13
CA TYR A 292 19.48 -30.63 -9.23
C TYR A 292 20.03 -31.23 -10.52
N ALA A 293 19.18 -31.30 -11.55
CA ALA A 293 19.54 -31.73 -12.89
C ALA A 293 18.58 -31.12 -13.90
N ASP A 294 19.03 -30.88 -15.13
CA ASP A 294 18.21 -30.37 -16.24
C ASP A 294 17.40 -29.09 -15.91
N GLY A 295 17.95 -28.26 -15.02
CA GLY A 295 17.33 -27.00 -14.60
C GLY A 295 16.07 -27.16 -13.75
N ALA A 296 15.93 -28.26 -13.01
CA ALA A 296 14.84 -28.52 -12.08
C ALA A 296 15.35 -29.23 -10.80
N LEU A 297 14.65 -29.00 -9.69
CA LEU A 297 14.90 -29.70 -8.43
C LEU A 297 13.95 -30.90 -8.31
N THR A 298 14.52 -32.10 -8.12
CA THR A 298 13.75 -33.32 -7.86
C THR A 298 14.02 -33.80 -6.44
N PRO A 299 12.99 -34.07 -5.62
CA PRO A 299 13.18 -34.64 -4.29
C PRO A 299 13.99 -35.94 -4.34
N SER A 300 15.18 -35.93 -3.74
CA SER A 300 16.08 -37.09 -3.66
C SER A 300 15.88 -37.88 -2.38
N SER A 301 15.44 -37.22 -1.31
CA SER A 301 15.03 -37.86 -0.06
C SER A 301 14.00 -37.00 0.65
N THR A 302 12.98 -37.64 1.22
CA THR A 302 11.94 -37.00 2.01
C THR A 302 11.71 -37.73 3.32
N TRP A 303 11.35 -36.97 4.36
CA TRP A 303 10.88 -37.51 5.64
C TRP A 303 9.74 -36.66 6.18
N THR A 304 8.95 -37.21 7.10
CA THR A 304 7.84 -36.50 7.73
C THR A 304 7.81 -36.76 9.23
N TYR A 305 7.73 -35.68 10.01
CA TYR A 305 7.32 -35.69 11.41
C TYR A 305 5.84 -35.31 11.49
N ASP A 306 5.02 -36.18 12.07
CA ASP A 306 3.59 -35.96 12.24
C ASP A 306 3.31 -35.69 13.72
N THR A 307 2.70 -34.53 13.99
CA THR A 307 2.35 -34.09 15.36
C THR A 307 1.33 -35.01 16.04
N LYS A 308 0.59 -35.81 15.25
CA LYS A 308 -0.58 -36.61 15.67
C LYS A 308 -1.69 -35.77 16.28
N ALA A 309 -1.66 -34.45 16.09
CA ALA A 309 -2.65 -33.53 16.58
C ALA A 309 -3.73 -33.33 15.51
N ALA A 310 -4.92 -33.89 15.76
CA ALA A 310 -6.08 -33.73 14.88
C ALA A 310 -6.93 -32.49 15.23
N GLY A 311 -6.64 -31.79 16.34
CA GLY A 311 -7.27 -30.50 16.68
C GLY A 311 -6.61 -29.33 15.93
N GLN A 312 -7.05 -28.10 16.21
CA GLN A 312 -6.44 -26.90 15.62
C GLN A 312 -5.00 -26.75 16.14
N ALA A 313 -4.04 -27.17 15.32
CA ALA A 313 -2.61 -27.09 15.60
C ALA A 313 -1.93 -26.22 14.53
N ASN A 314 -1.01 -25.35 14.95
CA ASN A 314 -0.18 -24.57 14.05
C ASN A 314 1.29 -24.61 14.50
N TRP A 315 2.19 -24.23 13.61
CA TRP A 315 3.63 -24.17 13.87
C TRP A 315 4.01 -22.85 14.54
N GLY A 316 4.98 -22.90 15.45
CA GLY A 316 5.44 -21.74 16.21
C GLY A 316 6.69 -21.10 15.59
N ASP A 317 7.81 -21.83 15.57
CA ASP A 317 9.04 -21.37 14.92
C ASP A 317 9.90 -22.56 14.42
N ILE A 318 10.78 -22.29 13.45
CA ILE A 318 11.84 -23.19 12.97
C ILE A 318 13.18 -22.46 13.04
N GLN A 319 14.02 -22.89 13.97
CA GLN A 319 15.34 -22.31 14.20
C GLN A 319 16.44 -23.31 13.82
N GLY A 320 17.24 -22.97 12.81
CA GLY A 320 18.44 -23.72 12.46
C GLY A 320 19.47 -23.68 13.59
N LEU A 321 20.05 -24.84 13.92
CA LEU A 321 21.08 -24.99 14.96
C LEU A 321 22.49 -25.23 14.37
N GLY A 322 22.56 -25.37 13.04
CA GLY A 322 23.74 -25.83 12.31
C GLY A 322 24.02 -27.33 12.48
N LYS A 323 24.98 -27.83 11.70
CA LYS A 323 25.41 -29.25 11.71
C LYS A 323 24.27 -30.23 11.44
N GLY A 324 23.37 -29.88 10.54
CA GLY A 324 22.23 -30.66 10.11
C GLY A 324 21.11 -30.72 11.13
N LYS A 325 21.03 -29.80 12.09
CA LYS A 325 19.98 -29.83 13.14
C LYS A 325 19.09 -28.59 13.10
N ALA A 326 17.82 -28.79 13.43
CA ALA A 326 16.83 -27.73 13.60
C ALA A 326 16.06 -27.92 14.91
N ALA A 327 15.80 -26.82 15.59
CA ALA A 327 14.77 -26.74 16.62
C ALA A 327 13.45 -26.33 15.95
N VAL A 328 12.36 -26.97 16.37
CA VAL A 328 11.02 -26.72 15.83
C VAL A 328 10.04 -26.67 16.99
N SER A 329 9.09 -25.74 16.95
CA SER A 329 7.95 -25.74 17.85
C SER A 329 6.61 -25.77 17.13
N TRP A 330 5.60 -26.32 17.79
CA TRP A 330 4.21 -26.27 17.35
C TRP A 330 3.26 -26.23 18.55
N ASP A 331 2.11 -25.64 18.33
CA ASP A 331 1.10 -25.37 19.34
C ASP A 331 -0.21 -26.07 18.98
N LEU A 332 -0.94 -26.52 20.00
CA LEU A 332 -2.31 -27.04 19.90
C LEU A 332 -3.23 -26.12 20.68
N ALA A 333 -4.25 -25.59 20.01
CA ALA A 333 -5.22 -24.68 20.59
C ALA A 333 -5.97 -25.33 21.76
N LYS A 334 -6.17 -24.53 22.81
CA LYS A 334 -7.05 -24.86 23.92
C LYS A 334 -8.50 -24.97 23.44
N THR A 335 -9.24 -25.89 24.03
CA THR A 335 -10.68 -26.04 23.83
C THR A 335 -11.39 -26.08 25.18
N SER A 336 -12.72 -26.06 25.18
CA SER A 336 -13.50 -26.30 26.41
C SER A 336 -13.29 -27.70 27.01
N ALA A 337 -12.76 -28.66 26.25
CA ALA A 337 -12.56 -30.04 26.67
C ALA A 337 -11.08 -30.43 26.86
N SER A 338 -10.13 -29.58 26.46
CA SER A 338 -8.70 -29.89 26.49
C SER A 338 -7.85 -28.63 26.68
N ASP A 339 -6.82 -28.73 27.51
CA ASP A 339 -5.83 -27.67 27.65
C ASP A 339 -5.05 -27.44 26.36
N GLY A 340 -4.62 -26.19 26.16
CA GLY A 340 -3.64 -25.85 25.14
C GLY A 340 -2.26 -26.43 25.49
N ARG A 341 -1.42 -26.62 24.48
CA ARG A 341 -0.03 -27.03 24.69
C ARG A 341 0.88 -26.50 23.59
N GLY A 342 2.12 -26.19 23.95
CA GLY A 342 3.24 -26.06 23.02
C GLY A 342 4.16 -27.27 23.12
N ARG A 343 4.76 -27.65 22.00
CA ARG A 343 5.81 -28.68 21.95
C ARG A 343 7.03 -28.10 21.24
N THR A 344 8.17 -28.18 21.90
CA THR A 344 9.47 -27.84 21.31
C THR A 344 10.30 -29.10 21.15
N LEU A 345 10.90 -29.30 19.98
CA LEU A 345 11.74 -30.45 19.68
C LEU A 345 12.99 -30.05 18.90
N VAL A 346 14.00 -30.90 18.95
CA VAL A 346 15.17 -30.83 18.07
C VAL A 346 15.24 -32.10 17.24
N LEU A 347 15.43 -31.94 15.94
CA LEU A 347 15.54 -33.03 14.99
C LEU A 347 16.81 -32.93 14.14
N ASP A 348 17.21 -34.07 13.58
CA ASP A 348 18.17 -34.13 12.47
C ASP A 348 17.44 -33.88 11.15
N THR A 349 17.93 -32.89 10.39
CA THR A 349 17.33 -32.46 9.12
C THR A 349 17.58 -33.46 7.99
N ALA A 350 18.50 -34.41 8.15
CA ALA A 350 18.77 -35.43 7.14
C ALA A 350 17.66 -36.47 7.04
N ASP A 351 17.09 -36.87 8.17
CA ASP A 351 16.16 -38.01 8.25
C ASP A 351 14.92 -37.75 9.12
N GLY A 352 14.82 -36.58 9.77
CA GLY A 352 13.70 -36.21 10.63
C GLY A 352 13.76 -36.84 12.01
N SER A 353 14.86 -37.50 12.38
CA SER A 353 14.99 -38.17 13.68
C SER A 353 14.99 -37.15 14.82
N VAL A 354 14.02 -37.28 15.72
CA VAL A 354 13.89 -36.41 16.89
C VAL A 354 14.94 -36.79 17.92
N THR A 355 15.82 -35.85 18.26
CA THR A 355 16.85 -36.00 19.30
C THR A 355 16.23 -35.88 20.69
N TRP A 356 15.36 -34.88 20.88
CA TRP A 356 14.55 -34.70 22.07
C TRP A 356 13.31 -33.89 21.73
N GLN A 357 12.27 -34.04 22.55
CA GLN A 357 11.06 -33.21 22.51
C GLN A 357 10.61 -32.91 23.93
N THR A 358 9.97 -31.77 24.15
CA THR A 358 9.50 -31.33 25.46
C THR A 358 8.21 -30.55 25.31
N ASP A 359 7.22 -30.94 26.08
CA ASP A 359 5.91 -30.29 26.14
C ASP A 359 5.93 -29.15 27.17
N SER A 360 5.18 -28.10 26.87
CA SER A 360 4.88 -26.95 27.72
C SER A 360 3.36 -26.74 27.70
N LEU A 361 2.79 -26.26 28.81
CA LEU A 361 1.41 -25.76 28.81
C LEU A 361 1.28 -24.38 28.15
N LEU A 362 2.43 -23.78 27.79
CA LEU A 362 2.51 -22.51 27.09
C LEU A 362 2.68 -22.75 25.60
N TYR A 363 2.11 -21.88 24.79
CA TYR A 363 2.33 -21.81 23.34
C TYR A 363 3.72 -21.26 23.04
N SER A 364 4.49 -21.93 22.20
CA SER A 364 5.85 -21.53 21.82
C SER A 364 5.83 -20.64 20.59
N ARG A 365 6.27 -19.39 20.74
CA ARG A 365 6.07 -18.34 19.72
C ARG A 365 7.30 -18.07 18.88
N GLN A 366 8.46 -17.94 19.52
CA GLN A 366 9.72 -17.61 18.85
C GLN A 366 10.87 -18.37 19.48
N LEU A 367 11.78 -18.90 18.65
CA LEU A 367 12.94 -19.69 19.05
C LEU A 367 14.24 -19.01 18.60
N ARG A 368 15.22 -18.87 19.49
CA ARG A 368 16.55 -18.29 19.18
C ARG A 368 17.66 -19.13 19.82
N VAL A 369 18.83 -19.17 19.20
CA VAL A 369 19.97 -19.93 19.73
C VAL A 369 20.88 -19.01 20.55
N ASP A 370 21.15 -19.39 21.80
CA ASP A 370 22.30 -18.89 22.56
C ASP A 370 23.42 -19.93 22.40
N ALA A 371 24.31 -19.66 21.44
CA ALA A 371 25.39 -20.58 21.11
C ALA A 371 26.44 -20.63 22.22
N GLY A 372 26.69 -19.49 22.89
CA GLY A 372 27.66 -19.38 23.98
C GLY A 372 27.32 -20.29 25.16
N ARG A 373 26.04 -20.34 25.53
CA ARG A 373 25.53 -21.15 26.66
C ARG A 373 24.93 -22.49 26.23
N LYS A 374 24.95 -22.79 24.94
CA LYS A 374 24.45 -24.04 24.34
C LYS A 374 22.99 -24.32 24.71
N ARG A 375 22.16 -23.28 24.64
CA ARG A 375 20.72 -23.38 24.92
C ARG A 375 19.89 -22.78 23.80
N LEU A 376 18.72 -23.35 23.58
CA LEU A 376 17.66 -22.72 22.81
C LEU A 376 16.89 -21.80 23.76
N VAL A 377 16.65 -20.56 23.38
CA VAL A 377 15.84 -19.58 24.10
C VAL A 377 14.52 -19.44 23.37
N ALA A 378 13.42 -19.41 24.11
CA ALA A 378 12.09 -19.27 23.54
C ALA A 378 11.30 -18.15 24.24
N VAL A 379 10.45 -17.46 23.49
CA VAL A 379 9.28 -16.80 24.07
C VAL A 379 8.14 -17.79 24.02
N GLU A 380 7.54 -18.05 25.18
CA GLU A 380 6.37 -18.89 25.34
C GLU A 380 5.26 -18.15 26.08
N GLU A 381 4.01 -18.36 25.71
CA GLU A 381 2.85 -17.61 26.22
C GLU A 381 1.78 -18.55 26.77
N THR A 382 1.07 -18.11 27.81
CA THR A 382 -0.16 -18.78 28.23
C THR A 382 -1.28 -18.51 27.22
N ASP A 383 -2.28 -19.39 27.17
CA ASP A 383 -3.54 -19.04 26.56
C ASP A 383 -4.14 -17.82 27.31
N PRO A 384 -4.54 -16.72 26.63
CA PRO A 384 -5.02 -15.51 27.30
C PRO A 384 -6.25 -15.73 28.18
N THR A 385 -6.98 -16.84 27.98
CA THR A 385 -8.11 -17.22 28.84
C THR A 385 -7.67 -17.80 30.20
N ASP A 386 -6.45 -18.31 30.30
CA ASP A 386 -5.87 -18.74 31.57
C ASP A 386 -5.21 -17.60 32.32
N GLU A 387 -4.40 -16.82 31.60
CA GLU A 387 -3.65 -15.66 32.08
C GLU A 387 -3.04 -14.93 30.87
N VAL A 388 -2.93 -13.60 30.89
CA VAL A 388 -2.07 -12.85 29.98
C VAL A 388 -0.66 -12.86 30.57
N ARG A 389 0.16 -13.83 30.14
CA ARG A 389 1.51 -14.04 30.65
C ARG A 389 2.42 -14.62 29.58
N TYR A 390 3.68 -14.19 29.59
CA TYR A 390 4.73 -14.86 28.83
C TYR A 390 5.94 -15.19 29.68
N GLU A 391 6.70 -16.18 29.22
CA GLU A 391 7.96 -16.64 29.78
C GLU A 391 9.07 -16.56 28.74
N ILE A 392 10.25 -16.13 29.18
CA ILE A 392 11.48 -16.41 28.44
C ILE A 392 11.95 -17.77 28.95
N ALA A 393 11.81 -18.80 28.12
CA ALA A 393 12.23 -20.16 28.44
C ALA A 393 13.60 -20.47 27.84
N ALA A 394 14.30 -21.42 28.44
CA ALA A 394 15.50 -22.03 27.88
C ALA A 394 15.40 -23.55 27.87
N TYR A 395 15.92 -24.15 26.82
CA TYR A 395 16.09 -25.58 26.67
C TYR A 395 17.57 -25.91 26.50
N ASP A 396 18.09 -26.83 27.31
CA ASP A 396 19.42 -27.41 27.07
C ASP A 396 19.44 -28.07 25.67
N LEU A 397 20.34 -27.64 24.78
CA LEU A 397 20.36 -28.12 23.39
C LEU A 397 20.57 -29.63 23.27
N ARG A 398 21.15 -30.29 24.28
CA ARG A 398 21.44 -31.72 24.27
C ARG A 398 20.31 -32.54 24.86
N THR A 399 19.70 -32.10 25.96
CA THR A 399 18.72 -32.90 26.71
C THR A 399 17.28 -32.44 26.56
N GLY A 400 17.03 -31.25 26.00
CA GLY A 400 15.70 -30.65 25.95
C GLY A 400 15.16 -30.20 27.31
N ARG A 401 16.00 -30.13 28.35
CA ARG A 401 15.51 -29.77 29.68
C ARG A 401 15.09 -28.30 29.67
N ARG A 402 13.79 -28.05 29.81
CA ARG A 402 13.20 -26.71 29.90
C ARG A 402 13.46 -26.08 31.28
N SER A 403 13.72 -24.79 31.29
CA SER A 403 13.79 -23.92 32.47
C SER A 403 13.27 -22.53 32.13
N THR A 404 12.57 -21.89 33.06
CA THR A 404 12.13 -20.49 32.91
C THR A 404 13.25 -19.55 33.34
N LEU A 405 13.55 -18.55 32.52
CA LEU A 405 14.60 -17.54 32.75
C LEU A 405 14.04 -16.21 33.26
N ASP A 406 12.91 -15.77 32.70
CA ASP A 406 12.15 -14.58 33.10
C ASP A 406 10.65 -14.85 32.88
N SER A 407 9.79 -14.13 33.59
CA SER A 407 8.33 -14.21 33.44
C SER A 407 7.69 -12.84 33.57
N ARG A 408 6.66 -12.59 32.77
CA ARG A 408 5.96 -11.31 32.72
C ARG A 408 4.46 -11.53 32.59
N THR A 409 3.70 -10.82 33.42
CA THR A 409 2.23 -10.84 33.45
C THR A 409 1.68 -9.51 32.96
N ASN A 410 0.49 -9.53 32.36
CA ASN A 410 -0.24 -8.35 31.87
C ASN A 410 0.49 -7.57 30.75
N VAL A 411 1.39 -8.23 30.04
CA VAL A 411 2.09 -7.71 28.86
C VAL A 411 2.23 -8.81 27.80
N ILE A 412 2.28 -8.42 26.54
CA ILE A 412 2.33 -9.31 25.37
C ILE A 412 3.71 -9.18 24.69
N PRO A 413 4.48 -10.26 24.48
CA PRO A 413 5.76 -10.24 23.79
C PRO A 413 5.60 -10.15 22.26
N THR A 414 6.15 -9.11 21.66
CA THR A 414 6.03 -8.85 20.22
C THR A 414 7.27 -9.27 19.43
N ALA A 415 8.44 -9.37 20.07
CA ALA A 415 9.67 -9.85 19.42
C ALA A 415 10.75 -10.32 20.42
N LEU A 416 11.57 -11.28 20.00
CA LEU A 416 12.74 -11.79 20.70
C LEU A 416 13.97 -11.85 19.77
N THR A 417 15.11 -11.42 20.28
CA THR A 417 16.42 -11.65 19.66
C THR A 417 17.49 -11.98 20.70
N VAL A 418 18.55 -12.67 20.25
CA VAL A 418 19.70 -13.09 21.06
C VAL A 418 20.97 -12.67 20.33
N GLY A 419 21.91 -12.03 21.01
CA GLY A 419 23.21 -11.68 20.45
C GLY A 419 24.06 -10.80 21.36
N ASP A 420 25.31 -10.56 20.96
CA ASP A 420 26.28 -9.75 21.73
C ASP A 420 25.93 -8.25 21.68
N LEU A 421 25.49 -7.71 22.81
CA LEU A 421 25.23 -6.29 23.04
C LEU A 421 26.27 -5.64 23.96
N THR A 422 26.91 -6.39 24.86
CA THR A 422 27.77 -5.80 25.90
C THR A 422 29.28 -5.91 25.64
N ALA A 423 29.69 -6.42 24.47
CA ALA A 423 31.08 -6.65 24.08
C ALA A 423 31.85 -7.59 25.03
N LYS A 424 31.13 -8.33 25.89
CA LYS A 424 31.66 -9.41 26.73
C LYS A 424 31.29 -10.73 26.06
N ALA A 425 32.11 -11.76 26.27
CA ALA A 425 31.80 -13.09 25.78
C ALA A 425 30.52 -13.62 26.44
N GLY A 426 29.39 -13.51 25.75
CA GLY A 426 28.09 -14.05 26.14
C GLY A 426 26.96 -13.27 25.47
N ASP A 427 26.05 -13.99 24.80
CA ASP A 427 24.91 -13.35 24.14
C ASP A 427 23.93 -12.78 25.18
N GLU A 428 23.44 -11.56 24.96
CA GLU A 428 22.32 -10.95 25.69
C GLU A 428 20.99 -11.24 25.00
N TYR A 429 19.89 -11.05 25.74
CA TYR A 429 18.54 -11.20 25.22
C TYR A 429 17.89 -9.84 25.12
N ALA A 430 17.23 -9.57 24.00
CA ALA A 430 16.34 -8.43 23.89
C ALA A 430 14.94 -8.91 23.56
N VAL A 431 13.97 -8.43 24.34
CA VAL A 431 12.54 -8.72 24.16
C VAL A 431 11.79 -7.40 24.03
N ALA A 432 10.91 -7.33 23.05
CA ALA A 432 9.92 -6.28 22.92
C ALA A 432 8.59 -6.79 23.49
N GLU A 433 7.89 -5.94 24.23
CA GLU A 433 6.61 -6.26 24.85
C GLU A 433 5.67 -5.04 24.83
N SER A 434 4.37 -5.30 24.69
CA SER A 434 3.31 -4.29 24.72
C SER A 434 2.48 -4.44 26.00
N SER A 435 2.23 -3.32 26.65
CA SER A 435 1.24 -3.20 27.74
C SER A 435 -0.09 -2.72 27.20
N LEU A 436 -1.18 -3.04 27.91
CA LEU A 436 -2.55 -2.77 27.49
C LEU A 436 -3.21 -1.74 28.40
N ASP A 437 -4.19 -1.01 27.89
CA ASP A 437 -5.12 -0.25 28.72
C ASP A 437 -6.35 -1.08 29.11
N GLY A 438 -7.34 -0.44 29.75
CA GLY A 438 -8.55 -1.11 30.22
C GLY A 438 -9.45 -1.65 29.11
N ASP A 439 -9.27 -1.18 27.88
CA ASP A 439 -10.06 -1.56 26.69
C ASP A 439 -9.26 -2.50 25.76
N LEU A 440 -8.13 -3.04 26.25
CA LEU A 440 -7.23 -3.96 25.54
C LEU A 440 -6.46 -3.34 24.36
N TYR A 441 -6.47 -2.02 24.22
CA TYR A 441 -5.60 -1.34 23.25
C TYR A 441 -4.16 -1.32 23.75
N VAL A 442 -3.22 -1.33 22.81
CA VAL A 442 -1.79 -1.13 23.13
C VAL A 442 -1.59 0.26 23.76
N ASN A 443 -1.15 0.29 25.00
CA ASN A 443 -0.90 1.54 25.75
C ASN A 443 0.56 2.00 25.65
N ALA A 444 1.50 1.06 25.73
CA ALA A 444 2.93 1.37 25.60
C ALA A 444 3.72 0.12 25.21
N SER A 445 4.74 0.31 24.37
CA SER A 445 5.67 -0.73 23.95
C SER A 445 7.04 -0.53 24.57
N THR A 446 7.61 -1.59 25.12
CA THR A 446 8.89 -1.56 25.82
C THR A 446 9.84 -2.58 25.20
N VAL A 447 11.05 -2.15 24.86
CA VAL A 447 12.17 -3.06 24.62
C VAL A 447 13.00 -3.19 25.90
N ARG A 448 13.31 -4.43 26.29
CA ARG A 448 14.14 -4.77 27.46
C ARG A 448 15.35 -5.55 27.00
N ALA A 449 16.55 -5.05 27.28
CA ALA A 449 17.79 -5.81 27.14
C ALA A 449 18.13 -6.47 28.47
N LEU A 450 18.28 -7.78 28.47
CA LEU A 450 18.44 -8.63 29.65
C LEU A 450 19.85 -9.22 29.68
N ASN A 451 20.37 -9.42 30.89
CA ASN A 451 21.64 -10.08 31.06
C ASN A 451 21.54 -11.56 30.67
N GLY A 452 22.43 -12.04 29.80
CA GLY A 452 22.37 -13.44 29.36
C GLY A 452 22.66 -14.49 30.44
N ASP A 453 23.44 -14.16 31.48
CA ASP A 453 23.72 -15.08 32.60
C ASP A 453 22.59 -15.09 33.63
N ASP A 454 21.96 -13.95 33.85
CA ASP A 454 20.83 -13.77 34.77
C ASP A 454 19.72 -12.90 34.10
N PRO A 455 18.81 -13.51 33.33
CA PRO A 455 17.79 -12.77 32.58
C PRO A 455 16.76 -12.06 33.45
N SER A 456 16.70 -12.34 34.76
CA SER A 456 15.92 -11.54 35.70
C SER A 456 16.47 -10.11 35.86
N LYS A 457 17.75 -9.90 35.48
CA LYS A 457 18.42 -8.61 35.53
C LYS A 457 18.30 -7.89 34.18
N VAL A 458 17.45 -6.88 34.15
CA VAL A 458 17.38 -5.91 33.06
C VAL A 458 18.65 -5.06 33.04
N LEU A 459 19.37 -5.06 31.92
CA LEU A 459 20.53 -4.20 31.67
C LEU A 459 20.09 -2.77 31.40
N TRP A 460 19.08 -2.62 30.53
CA TRP A 460 18.41 -1.37 30.22
C TRP A 460 17.06 -1.65 29.56
N SER A 461 16.18 -0.66 29.56
CA SER A 461 14.92 -0.70 28.82
C SER A 461 14.60 0.65 28.18
N ASN A 462 13.79 0.64 27.13
CA ASN A 462 13.27 1.84 26.49
C ASN A 462 11.78 1.63 26.19
N THR A 463 10.96 2.61 26.53
CA THR A 463 9.50 2.54 26.39
C THR A 463 9.01 3.67 25.50
N VAL A 464 8.22 3.31 24.50
CA VAL A 464 7.43 4.23 23.67
C VAL A 464 6.00 4.20 24.21
N LYS A 465 5.47 5.36 24.56
CA LYS A 465 4.08 5.51 25.03
C LYS A 465 3.20 5.83 23.84
N ARG A 466 1.94 5.37 23.89
CA ARG A 466 0.87 5.84 23.02
C ARG A 466 0.80 7.37 23.05
N ASP A 467 0.55 7.97 21.89
CA ASP A 467 0.31 9.41 21.78
C ASP A 467 -0.85 9.83 22.70
N ALA A 468 -0.76 11.02 23.30
CA ALA A 468 -1.78 11.50 24.24
C ALA A 468 -3.14 11.70 23.57
N ASP A 469 -3.16 12.00 22.27
CA ASP A 469 -4.39 12.21 21.49
C ASP A 469 -4.87 10.92 20.78
N ASN A 470 -4.13 9.82 20.90
CA ASN A 470 -4.49 8.53 20.34
C ASN A 470 -5.40 7.74 21.30
N VAL A 471 -6.62 7.42 20.82
CA VAL A 471 -7.64 6.66 21.54
C VAL A 471 -7.70 5.18 21.15
N SER A 472 -6.79 4.71 20.29
CA SER A 472 -6.70 3.34 19.78
C SER A 472 -5.34 2.72 20.14
N ASP A 473 -4.84 1.78 19.35
CA ASP A 473 -3.57 1.11 19.56
C ASP A 473 -2.38 2.08 19.45
N GLY A 474 -1.51 2.06 20.45
CA GLY A 474 -0.23 2.76 20.44
C GLY A 474 0.85 2.04 19.64
N ALA A 475 2.01 2.69 19.49
CA ALA A 475 3.16 2.14 18.77
C ALA A 475 3.55 0.73 19.25
N SER A 476 3.90 -0.17 18.32
CA SER A 476 4.29 -1.57 18.57
C SER A 476 5.65 -1.91 17.96
N ILE A 477 6.53 -2.56 18.73
CA ILE A 477 7.86 -2.96 18.27
C ILE A 477 7.82 -4.40 17.77
N TRP A 478 7.89 -4.59 16.46
CA TRP A 478 7.67 -5.90 15.82
C TRP A 478 8.96 -6.63 15.43
N GLY A 479 10.07 -5.90 15.28
CA GLY A 479 11.34 -6.49 14.83
C GLY A 479 12.49 -6.13 15.74
N LEU A 480 13.30 -7.12 16.14
CA LEU A 480 14.54 -6.93 16.90
C LEU A 480 15.74 -7.64 16.23
N ARG A 481 16.85 -6.92 16.07
CA ARG A 481 18.09 -7.49 15.54
C ARG A 481 19.31 -6.98 16.30
N VAL A 482 20.18 -7.87 16.75
CA VAL A 482 21.50 -7.50 17.27
C VAL A 482 22.53 -7.55 16.14
N ALA A 483 23.30 -6.48 15.99
CA ALA A 483 24.41 -6.40 15.05
C ALA A 483 25.45 -5.38 15.52
N ASP A 484 26.75 -5.70 15.39
CA ASP A 484 27.87 -4.81 15.76
C ASP A 484 27.75 -4.16 17.15
N GLY A 485 27.30 -4.92 18.16
CA GLY A 485 27.11 -4.42 19.52
C GLY A 485 25.99 -3.37 19.66
N THR A 486 25.07 -3.34 18.70
CA THR A 486 23.88 -2.48 18.69
C THR A 486 22.60 -3.30 18.61
N LEU A 487 21.52 -2.76 19.18
CA LEU A 487 20.17 -3.30 19.01
C LEU A 487 19.41 -2.44 18.01
N VAL A 488 18.91 -3.06 16.95
CA VAL A 488 18.07 -2.43 15.93
C VAL A 488 16.61 -2.83 16.18
N THR A 489 15.71 -1.84 16.20
CA THR A 489 14.28 -2.05 16.34
C THR A 489 13.51 -1.55 15.10
N ALA A 490 12.53 -2.33 14.65
CA ALA A 490 11.49 -1.90 13.73
C ALA A 490 10.19 -1.71 14.53
N THR A 491 9.58 -0.54 14.39
CA THR A 491 8.48 -0.09 15.22
C THR A 491 7.38 0.49 14.33
N GLN A 492 6.17 -0.03 14.46
CA GLN A 492 4.96 0.61 13.96
C GLN A 492 4.68 1.87 14.78
N ASP A 493 4.42 2.98 14.12
CA ASP A 493 4.19 4.28 14.76
C ASP A 493 2.69 4.60 14.83
N ASP A 494 2.25 5.19 15.94
CA ASP A 494 0.87 5.62 16.15
C ASP A 494 0.67 7.12 15.93
N GLU A 495 1.73 7.85 15.59
CA GLU A 495 1.61 9.23 15.11
C GLU A 495 0.58 9.29 13.99
N LYS A 496 -0.39 10.21 14.09
CA LYS A 496 -1.37 10.47 13.03
C LYS A 496 -2.27 9.28 12.67
N ILE A 497 -2.43 8.31 13.57
CA ILE A 497 -3.21 7.07 13.35
C ILE A 497 -4.66 7.30 12.90
N GLY A 498 -5.30 8.37 13.39
CA GLY A 498 -6.65 8.78 13.01
C GLY A 498 -6.74 9.59 11.72
N THR A 499 -5.61 9.87 11.06
CA THR A 499 -5.55 10.72 9.87
C THR A 499 -5.19 9.91 8.61
N SER A 500 -5.39 10.48 7.42
CA SER A 500 -5.07 9.84 6.15
C SER A 500 -3.58 9.54 5.99
N GLN A 501 -2.72 10.29 6.71
CA GLN A 501 -1.28 10.09 6.72
C GLN A 501 -0.82 8.77 7.34
N ASN A 502 -1.63 8.18 8.25
CA ASN A 502 -1.28 6.93 8.91
C ASN A 502 -2.52 6.13 9.33
N ALA A 503 -3.52 6.04 8.45
CA ALA A 503 -4.77 5.34 8.77
C ALA A 503 -4.50 3.95 9.37
N GLY A 504 -4.99 3.72 10.60
CA GLY A 504 -4.82 2.45 11.31
C GLY A 504 -3.38 2.10 11.71
N GLY A 505 -2.43 3.04 11.61
CA GLY A 505 -1.04 2.84 12.03
C GLY A 505 -0.22 2.01 11.06
N GLY A 506 -0.72 1.76 9.84
CA GLY A 506 -0.09 0.85 8.88
C GLY A 506 1.04 1.46 8.07
N ARG A 507 1.18 2.79 8.03
CA ARG A 507 2.06 3.49 7.07
C ARG A 507 3.32 4.07 7.71
N LEU A 508 3.19 4.71 8.87
CA LEU A 508 4.33 5.34 9.54
C LEU A 508 5.03 4.34 10.45
N ALA A 509 6.36 4.42 10.45
CA ALA A 509 7.19 3.56 11.24
C ALA A 509 8.39 4.32 11.81
N THR A 510 9.05 3.67 12.75
CA THR A 510 10.24 4.16 13.40
C THR A 510 11.29 3.04 13.40
N LEU A 511 12.46 3.35 12.84
CA LEU A 511 13.65 2.51 12.90
C LEU A 511 14.61 3.10 13.92
N THR A 512 14.91 2.39 15.00
CA THR A 512 15.79 2.88 16.07
C THR A 512 17.00 1.98 16.23
N VAL A 513 18.19 2.56 16.32
CA VAL A 513 19.41 1.83 16.65
C VAL A 513 19.91 2.28 18.01
N PHE A 514 19.94 1.37 18.96
CA PHE A 514 20.48 1.58 20.31
C PHE A 514 21.92 1.11 20.39
N THR A 515 22.75 1.83 21.17
CA THR A 515 24.04 1.28 21.62
C THR A 515 23.80 0.11 22.58
N GLY A 516 24.80 -0.74 22.81
CA GLY A 516 24.75 -1.77 23.84
C GLY A 516 24.37 -1.30 25.26
N LYS A 517 24.44 0.01 25.53
CA LYS A 517 24.04 0.64 26.80
C LYS A 517 22.60 1.18 26.80
N GLY A 518 21.84 1.00 25.73
CA GLY A 518 20.44 1.44 25.62
C GLY A 518 20.25 2.90 25.24
N THR A 519 21.31 3.61 24.84
CA THR A 519 21.18 4.98 24.32
C THR A 519 20.86 4.94 22.83
N VAL A 520 19.91 5.76 22.37
CA VAL A 520 19.64 5.92 20.93
C VAL A 520 20.91 6.43 20.24
N LYS A 521 21.45 5.64 19.32
CA LYS A 521 22.60 5.97 18.47
C LYS A 521 22.17 6.83 17.30
N TRP A 522 21.06 6.45 16.65
CA TRP A 522 20.36 7.21 15.62
C TRP A 522 18.95 6.62 15.42
N GLN A 523 18.08 7.36 14.75
CA GLN A 523 16.71 6.96 14.46
C GLN A 523 16.26 7.51 13.10
N GLN A 524 15.44 6.75 12.37
CA GLN A 524 14.69 7.19 11.19
C GLN A 524 13.19 7.04 11.49
N LYS A 525 12.39 8.06 11.18
CA LYS A 525 10.94 8.08 11.45
C LYS A 525 10.13 8.31 10.17
N GLY A 526 8.83 8.02 10.25
CA GLY A 526 7.85 8.24 9.19
C GLY A 526 7.95 7.22 8.06
N VAL A 527 7.60 7.64 6.84
CA VAL A 527 7.61 6.79 5.63
C VAL A 527 9.00 6.29 5.22
N GLY A 528 10.07 6.77 5.87
CA GLY A 528 11.44 6.30 5.62
C GLY A 528 11.82 5.02 6.37
N ALA A 529 10.91 4.46 7.17
CA ALA A 529 11.11 3.25 7.96
C ALA A 529 10.09 2.17 7.61
N ALA A 530 10.27 0.97 8.17
CA ALA A 530 9.33 -0.15 8.03
C ALA A 530 8.82 -0.60 9.41
N PRO A 531 7.54 -0.97 9.53
CA PRO A 531 6.91 -1.26 10.82
C PRO A 531 7.40 -2.58 11.43
N MET A 532 7.76 -3.57 10.61
CA MET A 532 8.03 -4.94 11.07
C MET A 532 9.39 -5.51 10.66
N TYR A 533 9.77 -5.36 9.39
CA TYR A 533 10.96 -6.03 8.87
C TYR A 533 12.14 -5.08 8.68
N GLN A 534 13.31 -5.55 9.11
CA GLN A 534 14.60 -4.94 8.84
C GLN A 534 15.64 -6.02 8.55
N ASP A 535 16.44 -5.78 7.53
CA ASP A 535 17.60 -6.59 7.22
C ASP A 535 18.87 -5.86 7.66
N VAL A 536 19.83 -6.64 8.17
CA VAL A 536 21.16 -6.13 8.54
C VAL A 536 22.18 -7.03 7.87
N PHE A 537 22.98 -6.42 7.01
CA PHE A 537 23.99 -7.12 6.23
C PHE A 537 25.33 -6.37 6.28
N SER A 538 26.39 -7.01 5.80
CA SER A 538 27.69 -6.38 5.66
C SER A 538 28.33 -6.76 4.34
N ASP A 539 29.01 -5.80 3.72
CA ASP A 539 29.76 -5.94 2.47
C ASP A 539 31.16 -5.30 2.61
N ALA A 540 31.80 -4.96 1.49
CA ALA A 540 33.11 -4.32 1.50
C ALA A 540 33.09 -2.85 2.01
N GLN A 541 31.92 -2.22 2.04
CA GLN A 541 31.67 -0.84 2.40
C GLN A 541 31.26 -0.69 3.88
N GLY A 542 30.85 -1.77 4.53
CA GLY A 542 30.68 -1.88 5.98
C GLY A 542 29.40 -2.62 6.36
N ALA A 543 28.85 -2.27 7.53
CA ALA A 543 27.56 -2.78 7.99
C ALA A 543 26.42 -1.82 7.61
N HIS A 544 25.35 -2.42 7.11
CA HIS A 544 24.22 -1.74 6.50
C HIS A 544 22.92 -2.24 7.11
N LEU A 545 21.90 -1.40 7.04
CA LEU A 545 20.54 -1.73 7.39
C LEU A 545 19.65 -1.44 6.19
N ARG A 546 18.84 -2.41 5.78
CA ARG A 546 17.92 -2.28 4.66
C ARG A 546 16.47 -2.53 5.10
N VAL A 547 15.55 -1.75 4.55
CA VAL A 547 14.10 -1.90 4.76
C VAL A 547 13.36 -1.73 3.45
N VAL A 548 12.14 -2.28 3.35
CA VAL A 548 11.14 -1.89 2.36
C VAL A 548 10.07 -1.08 3.08
N ASP A 549 9.93 0.20 2.72
CA ASP A 549 8.92 1.07 3.32
C ASP A 549 7.51 0.78 2.77
N GLN A 550 6.49 1.36 3.44
CA GLN A 550 5.07 1.16 3.08
C GLN A 550 4.66 1.91 1.80
N SER A 551 5.55 2.76 1.27
CA SER A 551 5.43 3.36 -0.06
C SER A 551 6.20 2.56 -1.13
N GLN A 552 6.56 1.31 -0.84
CA GLN A 552 7.24 0.41 -1.78
C GLN A 552 8.61 0.92 -2.25
N ASN A 553 9.41 1.49 -1.35
CA ASN A 553 10.81 1.82 -1.63
C ASN A 553 11.76 0.99 -0.78
N ILE A 554 12.84 0.50 -1.39
CA ILE A 554 13.96 -0.08 -0.66
C ILE A 554 14.86 1.06 -0.20
N ARG A 555 15.16 1.11 1.09
CA ARG A 555 16.08 2.10 1.67
C ARG A 555 17.23 1.41 2.36
N THR A 556 18.44 1.88 2.08
CA THR A 556 19.66 1.39 2.71
C THR A 556 20.29 2.49 3.55
N PHE A 557 20.57 2.19 4.82
CA PHE A 557 21.20 3.09 5.78
C PHE A 557 22.54 2.51 6.25
N LYS A 558 23.51 3.38 6.50
CA LYS A 558 24.74 2.96 7.19
C LYS A 558 24.44 2.68 8.66
N LEU A 559 24.65 1.44 9.13
CA LEU A 559 24.36 1.04 10.52
C LEU A 559 25.12 1.89 11.55
N GLY A 560 26.30 2.38 11.18
CA GLY A 560 27.15 3.21 12.03
C GLY A 560 26.55 4.56 12.44
N ASN A 561 25.77 5.22 11.58
CA ASN A 561 25.34 6.61 11.79
C ASN A 561 23.97 6.98 11.22
N GLY A 562 23.24 6.03 10.61
CA GLY A 562 21.90 6.26 10.08
C GLY A 562 21.87 7.09 8.79
N LYS A 563 23.01 7.39 8.17
CA LYS A 563 23.02 8.09 6.88
C LYS A 563 22.38 7.18 5.83
N GLN A 564 21.28 7.63 5.20
CA GLN A 564 20.72 6.97 4.02
C GLN A 564 21.77 7.00 2.89
N GLN A 565 22.08 5.83 2.37
CA GLN A 565 23.03 5.64 1.28
C GLN A 565 22.30 5.61 -0.05
N ASP A 566 21.21 4.84 -0.10
CA ASP A 566 20.49 4.55 -1.33
C ASP A 566 18.98 4.51 -1.08
N ILE A 567 18.24 4.84 -2.14
CA ILE A 567 16.80 4.63 -2.27
C ILE A 567 16.54 4.01 -3.64
N THR A 568 15.83 2.89 -3.66
CA THR A 568 15.41 2.21 -4.88
C THR A 568 13.88 2.14 -4.87
N PRO A 569 13.19 3.01 -5.61
CA PRO A 569 11.74 2.90 -5.73
C PRO A 569 11.39 1.63 -6.50
N LEU A 570 10.48 0.84 -5.95
CA LEU A 570 9.85 -0.27 -6.66
C LEU A 570 8.62 0.24 -7.40
N GLN A 571 8.24 -0.48 -8.46
CA GLN A 571 7.03 -0.15 -9.20
C GLN A 571 5.83 -0.64 -8.40
N GLY A 572 5.32 0.18 -7.48
CA GLY A 572 4.08 -0.09 -6.75
C GLY A 572 2.85 0.24 -7.59
N ASP A 573 1.77 0.68 -6.94
CA ASP A 573 0.56 1.16 -7.62
C ASP A 573 0.89 2.37 -8.50
N ILE A 574 0.47 2.29 -9.77
CA ILE A 574 0.62 3.36 -10.76
C ILE A 574 -0.76 3.95 -11.01
N ALA A 575 -0.97 5.18 -10.57
CA ALA A 575 -2.26 5.87 -10.67
C ALA A 575 -2.28 6.98 -11.73
N TYR A 576 -1.10 7.46 -12.16
CA TYR A 576 -0.97 8.58 -13.08
C TYR A 576 -0.08 8.22 -14.26
N ALA A 577 -0.53 8.61 -15.45
CA ALA A 577 0.25 8.48 -16.67
C ALA A 577 -0.01 9.65 -17.63
N LYS A 578 1.00 10.01 -18.42
CA LYS A 578 0.88 10.97 -19.53
C LYS A 578 1.61 10.46 -20.75
N ALA A 579 1.05 10.74 -21.92
CA ALA A 579 1.62 10.42 -23.22
C ALA A 579 2.36 11.63 -23.81
N THR A 580 3.61 11.46 -24.22
CA THR A 580 4.41 12.50 -24.89
C THR A 580 5.62 11.87 -25.60
N ASP A 581 6.10 12.45 -26.69
CA ASP A 581 7.27 11.94 -27.45
C ASP A 581 8.59 12.30 -26.74
N LEU A 582 9.18 11.35 -26.00
CA LEU A 582 10.39 11.58 -25.20
C LEU A 582 11.65 11.27 -26.01
N ASP A 583 11.59 10.27 -26.86
CA ASP A 583 12.73 9.78 -27.64
C ASP A 583 12.88 10.39 -29.04
N LYS A 584 11.89 11.19 -29.47
CA LYS A 584 11.80 11.92 -30.76
C LYS A 584 11.64 11.01 -31.97
N ASP A 585 10.96 9.89 -31.81
CA ASP A 585 10.61 9.01 -32.93
C ASP A 585 9.29 9.41 -33.62
N GLY A 586 8.58 10.42 -33.09
CA GLY A 586 7.32 10.92 -33.63
C GLY A 586 6.09 10.14 -33.15
N LYS A 587 6.26 9.19 -32.23
CA LYS A 587 5.21 8.43 -31.57
C LYS A 587 5.16 8.79 -30.08
N SER A 588 4.03 8.53 -29.44
CA SER A 588 3.87 8.87 -28.04
C SER A 588 4.59 7.85 -27.15
N ASP A 589 5.47 8.30 -26.26
CA ASP A 589 5.95 7.52 -25.12
C ASP A 589 5.06 7.75 -23.90
N VAL A 590 5.23 6.95 -22.85
CA VAL A 590 4.41 7.03 -21.64
C VAL A 590 5.28 7.25 -20.41
N VAL A 591 4.99 8.29 -19.64
CA VAL A 591 5.53 8.51 -18.30
C VAL A 591 4.48 8.11 -17.28
N MET A 592 4.88 7.32 -16.27
CA MET A 592 4.01 6.74 -15.25
C MET A 592 4.58 6.91 -13.84
N ALA A 593 3.71 7.13 -12.86
CA ALA A 593 4.08 7.19 -11.44
C ALA A 593 2.87 6.92 -10.52
N GLY A 594 3.11 6.82 -9.22
CA GLY A 594 2.06 6.63 -8.22
C GLY A 594 2.60 6.49 -6.80
N SER A 595 2.34 5.35 -6.17
CA SER A 595 2.52 5.16 -4.72
C SER A 595 3.96 5.20 -4.18
N SER A 596 4.97 4.98 -5.01
CA SER A 596 6.38 5.01 -4.61
C SER A 596 7.11 6.26 -5.11
N ASN A 597 8.37 6.41 -4.72
CA ASN A 597 9.21 7.54 -5.11
C ASN A 597 9.68 7.46 -6.59
N GLY A 598 9.16 6.52 -7.37
CA GLY A 598 9.59 6.26 -8.74
C GLY A 598 8.77 6.99 -9.79
N VAL A 599 9.45 7.43 -10.84
CA VAL A 599 8.84 7.84 -12.11
C VAL A 599 9.48 7.03 -13.23
N TRP A 600 8.68 6.38 -14.06
CA TRP A 600 9.16 5.53 -15.14
C TRP A 600 8.67 6.03 -16.48
N ALA A 601 9.57 6.04 -17.46
CA ALA A 601 9.22 6.28 -18.86
C ALA A 601 9.36 4.99 -19.67
N TYR A 602 8.35 4.68 -20.48
CA TYR A 602 8.31 3.53 -21.37
C TYR A 602 8.01 3.97 -22.79
N SER A 603 8.58 3.26 -23.75
CA SER A 603 8.23 3.48 -25.15
C SER A 603 6.80 3.03 -25.42
N GLY A 604 5.94 3.94 -25.88
CA GLY A 604 4.54 3.63 -26.17
C GLY A 604 4.38 2.53 -27.22
N PRO A 605 5.10 2.58 -28.35
CA PRO A 605 5.06 1.51 -29.35
C PRO A 605 5.42 0.14 -28.75
N SER A 606 6.35 0.11 -27.79
CA SER A 606 6.77 -1.15 -27.15
C SER A 606 5.70 -1.71 -26.19
N LEU A 607 4.90 -0.84 -25.56
CA LEU A 607 3.75 -1.24 -24.75
C LEU A 607 2.65 -1.83 -25.64
N ALA A 608 2.34 -1.18 -26.76
CA ALA A 608 1.37 -1.62 -27.76
C ALA A 608 1.77 -2.94 -28.46
N ASP A 609 3.07 -3.16 -28.67
CA ASP A 609 3.59 -4.39 -29.30
C ASP A 609 3.83 -5.53 -28.28
N GLY A 610 3.50 -5.30 -27.01
CA GLY A 610 3.54 -6.32 -25.95
C GLY A 610 4.93 -6.61 -25.37
N LYS A 611 5.91 -5.73 -25.60
CA LYS A 611 7.30 -5.87 -25.12
C LYS A 611 7.79 -4.57 -24.48
N PRO A 612 7.30 -4.23 -23.27
CA PRO A 612 7.62 -2.97 -22.62
C PRO A 612 9.12 -2.68 -22.57
N LYS A 613 9.51 -1.53 -23.12
CA LYS A 613 10.89 -1.03 -23.11
C LYS A 613 10.94 0.23 -22.25
N LYS A 614 11.53 0.11 -21.07
CA LYS A 614 11.83 1.25 -20.20
C LYS A 614 12.89 2.15 -20.87
N LEU A 615 12.57 3.43 -21.03
CA LEU A 615 13.47 4.45 -21.56
C LEU A 615 14.39 4.97 -20.45
N TRP A 616 13.81 5.32 -19.31
CA TRP A 616 14.53 5.75 -18.11
C TRP A 616 13.67 5.58 -16.86
N GLN A 617 14.30 5.75 -15.69
CA GLN A 617 13.62 5.87 -14.40
C GLN A 617 14.25 7.01 -13.59
N ALA A 618 13.44 7.68 -12.78
CA ALA A 618 13.85 8.75 -11.88
C ALA A 618 13.33 8.50 -10.46
N THR A 619 13.97 9.15 -9.48
CA THR A 619 13.53 9.12 -8.08
C THR A 619 13.19 10.52 -7.61
N VAL A 620 12.00 10.68 -7.03
CA VAL A 620 11.45 11.94 -6.52
C VAL A 620 11.15 11.84 -5.02
N PRO A 621 10.95 12.96 -4.29
CA PRO A 621 10.92 12.95 -2.82
C PRO A 621 9.52 12.62 -2.23
N GLY A 622 8.85 11.58 -2.74
CA GLY A 622 7.57 11.10 -2.20
C GLY A 622 6.73 10.38 -3.26
N ALA A 623 5.54 9.91 -2.86
CA ALA A 623 4.54 9.39 -3.79
C ALA A 623 4.10 10.50 -4.75
N VAL A 624 3.73 10.14 -5.98
CA VAL A 624 3.32 11.07 -7.04
C VAL A 624 1.80 11.08 -7.17
N HIS A 625 1.23 12.28 -7.16
CA HIS A 625 -0.21 12.58 -7.18
C HIS A 625 -0.67 13.26 -8.47
N ASP A 626 0.27 13.68 -9.34
CA ASP A 626 -0.05 14.23 -10.66
C ASP A 626 1.21 14.28 -11.54
N ILE A 627 1.00 14.23 -12.84
CA ILE A 627 2.03 14.35 -13.87
C ILE A 627 1.50 15.31 -14.94
N GLU A 628 2.25 16.35 -15.26
CA GLU A 628 2.03 17.18 -16.44
C GLU A 628 3.27 17.13 -17.35
N THR A 629 3.07 17.36 -18.65
CA THR A 629 4.16 17.39 -19.63
C THR A 629 4.08 18.64 -20.47
N GLY A 630 5.21 19.32 -20.68
CA GLY A 630 5.24 20.56 -21.45
C GLY A 630 6.62 21.20 -21.47
N ASP A 631 6.85 22.12 -22.41
CA ASP A 631 8.11 22.87 -22.49
C ASP A 631 8.10 23.99 -21.46
N VAL A 632 8.84 23.80 -20.36
CA VAL A 632 8.91 24.75 -19.24
C VAL A 632 10.25 25.51 -19.19
N ASN A 633 11.13 25.26 -20.18
CA ASN A 633 12.45 25.88 -20.25
C ASN A 633 12.78 26.53 -21.62
N GLY A 634 11.81 26.52 -22.54
CA GLY A 634 11.87 27.17 -23.84
C GLY A 634 12.76 26.48 -24.87
N ASP A 635 13.14 25.20 -24.66
CA ASP A 635 14.05 24.48 -25.57
C ASP A 635 13.34 23.75 -26.72
N GLY A 636 12.01 23.84 -26.78
CA GLY A 636 11.14 23.19 -27.76
C GLY A 636 10.95 21.69 -27.53
N LYS A 637 11.25 21.18 -26.33
CA LYS A 637 11.01 19.79 -25.93
C LYS A 637 10.20 19.75 -24.63
N PRO A 638 9.38 18.71 -24.43
CA PRO A 638 8.63 18.58 -23.19
C PRO A 638 9.53 18.12 -22.03
N GLU A 639 9.42 18.82 -20.91
CA GLU A 639 9.75 18.32 -19.58
C GLU A 639 8.59 17.55 -18.97
N ILE A 640 8.90 16.83 -17.89
CA ILE A 640 7.92 16.17 -17.03
C ILE A 640 7.89 16.89 -15.70
N VAL A 641 6.73 17.39 -15.30
CA VAL A 641 6.53 18.05 -14.01
C VAL A 641 5.65 17.15 -13.16
N VAL A 642 6.16 16.74 -12.00
CA VAL A 642 5.45 15.82 -11.10
C VAL A 642 5.14 16.48 -9.77
N ALA A 643 3.90 16.33 -9.32
CA ALA A 643 3.47 16.63 -7.96
C ALA A 643 3.78 15.43 -7.07
N ALA A 644 4.80 15.52 -6.21
CA ALA A 644 5.13 14.52 -5.22
C ALA A 644 4.69 15.00 -3.82
N ASP A 645 4.41 14.08 -2.88
CA ASP A 645 3.88 14.33 -1.52
C ASP A 645 4.06 15.76 -0.97
N ASN A 646 5.30 16.26 -0.92
CA ASN A 646 5.62 17.60 -0.41
C ASN A 646 6.51 18.43 -1.34
N ALA A 647 6.59 18.12 -2.65
CA ALA A 647 7.43 18.86 -3.59
C ALA A 647 6.93 18.73 -5.03
N VAL A 648 7.26 19.72 -5.86
CA VAL A 648 7.16 19.59 -7.32
C VAL A 648 8.55 19.33 -7.89
N VAL A 649 8.67 18.35 -8.77
CA VAL A 649 9.95 18.03 -9.44
C VAL A 649 9.80 18.21 -10.94
N VAL A 650 10.73 18.96 -11.52
CA VAL A 650 10.86 19.11 -12.98
C VAL A 650 11.96 18.15 -13.45
N LEU A 651 11.61 17.24 -14.34
CA LEU A 651 12.49 16.25 -14.92
C LEU A 651 12.68 16.53 -16.42
N ASN A 652 13.90 16.36 -16.90
CA ASN A 652 14.17 16.36 -18.33
C ASN A 652 13.47 15.16 -18.99
N GLY A 653 12.57 15.40 -19.95
CA GLY A 653 11.75 14.34 -20.54
C GLY A 653 12.55 13.21 -21.20
N ARG A 654 13.71 13.50 -21.79
CA ARG A 654 14.53 12.46 -22.44
C ARG A 654 15.31 11.58 -21.47
N THR A 655 15.73 12.12 -20.33
CA THR A 655 16.72 11.45 -19.46
C THR A 655 16.24 11.15 -18.05
N GLY A 656 15.09 11.70 -17.64
CA GLY A 656 14.60 11.61 -16.27
C GLY A 656 15.45 12.37 -15.25
N LYS A 657 16.43 13.17 -15.68
CA LYS A 657 17.27 13.96 -14.76
C LYS A 657 16.48 15.10 -14.16
N THR A 658 16.56 15.26 -12.84
CA THR A 658 16.03 16.42 -12.14
C THR A 658 16.69 17.71 -12.64
N LEU A 659 15.87 18.64 -13.12
CA LEU A 659 16.23 19.99 -13.51
C LEU A 659 15.99 20.97 -12.37
N ALA A 660 14.84 20.85 -11.70
CA ALA A 660 14.47 21.66 -10.55
C ALA A 660 13.67 20.84 -9.51
N THR A 661 13.72 21.28 -8.26
CA THR A 661 12.85 20.77 -7.18
C THR A 661 12.33 21.96 -6.41
N ILE A 662 11.01 22.10 -6.38
CA ILE A 662 10.28 23.14 -5.67
C ILE A 662 9.78 22.52 -4.37
N ASP A 663 10.29 22.99 -3.24
CA ASP A 663 9.88 22.54 -1.91
C ASP A 663 8.45 23.05 -1.60
N GLY A 664 7.53 22.13 -1.30
CA GLY A 664 6.16 22.44 -0.88
C GLY A 664 6.05 22.90 0.57
N GLY A 665 7.17 22.94 1.32
CA GLY A 665 7.19 23.41 2.72
C GLY A 665 6.45 22.47 3.67
N GLY A 666 6.42 21.18 3.35
CA GLY A 666 5.66 20.15 4.09
C GLY A 666 4.15 20.19 3.86
N GLN A 667 3.67 20.97 2.89
CA GLN A 667 2.27 20.93 2.44
C GLN A 667 2.06 19.79 1.45
N PHE A 668 0.86 19.22 1.46
CA PHE A 668 0.46 18.20 0.49
C PHE A 668 0.34 18.80 -0.90
N VAL A 669 1.18 18.35 -1.83
CA VAL A 669 1.10 18.75 -3.23
C VAL A 669 0.32 17.68 -4.00
N HIS A 670 -0.98 17.91 -4.15
CA HIS A 670 -1.90 16.95 -4.77
C HIS A 670 -1.99 17.07 -6.29
N SER A 671 -1.57 18.21 -6.85
CA SER A 671 -1.62 18.45 -8.29
C SER A 671 -0.64 19.53 -8.74
N VAL A 672 -0.49 19.64 -10.06
CA VAL A 672 0.25 20.72 -10.71
C VAL A 672 -0.47 21.14 -11.99
N LYS A 673 -0.40 22.42 -12.36
CA LYS A 673 -0.91 22.87 -13.66
C LYS A 673 0.13 23.65 -14.44
N LEU A 674 0.27 23.32 -15.72
CA LEU A 674 1.13 24.05 -16.65
C LEU A 674 0.32 25.05 -17.50
N ALA A 675 0.80 26.28 -17.58
CA ALA A 675 0.25 27.32 -18.45
C ALA A 675 1.27 28.44 -18.67
N ASP A 676 1.27 29.06 -19.85
CA ASP A 676 2.03 30.28 -20.12
C ASP A 676 1.32 31.47 -19.43
N LEU A 677 1.88 31.96 -18.32
CA LEU A 677 1.24 32.99 -17.48
C LEU A 677 1.63 34.41 -17.89
N ASP A 678 2.79 34.57 -18.55
CA ASP A 678 3.32 35.87 -18.91
C ASP A 678 3.41 36.14 -20.42
N GLY A 679 3.10 35.16 -21.26
CA GLY A 679 3.01 35.26 -22.72
C GLY A 679 4.35 35.17 -23.42
N ASP A 680 5.37 34.56 -22.81
CA ASP A 680 6.71 34.41 -23.39
C ASP A 680 6.86 33.12 -24.23
N GLY A 681 5.90 32.21 -24.14
CA GLY A 681 5.87 30.93 -24.86
C GLY A 681 6.48 29.76 -24.10
N GLU A 682 7.03 29.97 -22.91
CA GLU A 682 7.42 28.94 -21.95
C GLU A 682 6.23 28.64 -21.03
N LEU A 683 6.04 27.38 -20.64
CA LEU A 683 4.99 27.03 -19.68
C LEU A 683 5.49 27.25 -18.25
N ASP A 684 4.70 27.96 -17.45
CA ASP A 684 4.91 28.11 -16.01
C ASP A 684 4.17 27.05 -15.21
N ILE A 685 4.55 26.92 -13.94
CA ILE A 685 4.08 25.89 -13.02
C ILE A 685 3.19 26.52 -11.94
N LEU A 686 1.93 26.12 -11.88
CA LEU A 686 0.99 26.46 -10.81
C LEU A 686 0.85 25.32 -9.81
N VAL A 687 0.95 25.63 -8.52
CA VAL A 687 0.92 24.64 -7.43
C VAL A 687 -0.11 25.04 -6.36
N PRO A 688 -1.25 24.32 -6.28
CA PRO A 688 -2.27 24.54 -5.25
C PRO A 688 -1.91 23.77 -3.96
N THR A 689 -1.81 24.50 -2.85
CA THR A 689 -1.60 23.95 -1.50
C THR A 689 -2.50 24.73 -0.52
N ASN A 690 -1.95 25.25 0.58
CA ASN A 690 -2.62 26.28 1.39
C ASN A 690 -2.55 27.69 0.78
N LYS A 691 -1.81 27.82 -0.32
CA LYS A 691 -1.72 28.98 -1.20
C LYS A 691 -1.70 28.47 -2.64
N LEU A 692 -2.03 29.35 -3.58
CA LEU A 692 -1.72 29.13 -4.98
C LEU A 692 -0.39 29.82 -5.31
N ASN A 693 0.61 29.05 -5.70
CA ASN A 693 1.93 29.56 -6.07
C ASN A 693 2.18 29.35 -7.56
N ALA A 694 2.89 30.30 -8.19
CA ALA A 694 3.36 30.21 -9.56
C ALA A 694 4.90 30.21 -9.61
N TYR A 695 5.49 29.37 -10.43
CA TYR A 695 6.94 29.22 -10.61
C TYR A 695 7.31 29.12 -12.08
N TYR A 696 8.49 29.60 -12.43
CA TYR A 696 9.14 29.24 -13.70
C TYR A 696 9.58 27.76 -13.66
N GLY A 697 9.86 27.17 -14.82
CA GLY A 697 10.33 25.78 -14.91
C GLY A 697 11.66 25.48 -14.21
N ASP A 698 12.46 26.51 -13.92
CA ASP A 698 13.69 26.40 -13.13
C ASP A 698 13.46 26.43 -11.61
N GLY A 699 12.21 26.60 -11.17
CA GLY A 699 11.79 26.62 -9.77
C GLY A 699 11.78 27.99 -9.09
N HIS A 700 12.09 29.08 -9.80
CA HIS A 700 11.97 30.42 -9.22
C HIS A 700 10.50 30.85 -9.14
N GLN A 701 10.09 31.32 -7.95
CA GLN A 701 8.72 31.76 -7.74
C GLN A 701 8.42 33.08 -8.47
N ILE A 702 7.33 33.09 -9.24
CA ILE A 702 6.80 34.26 -9.96
C ILE A 702 5.93 35.09 -9.01
N TRP A 703 4.91 34.46 -8.41
CA TRP A 703 4.02 35.07 -7.43
C TRP A 703 3.39 34.02 -6.52
N SER A 704 2.81 34.47 -5.41
CA SER A 704 2.05 33.63 -4.47
C SER A 704 0.77 34.36 -4.08
N TYR A 705 -0.35 33.65 -4.10
CA TYR A 705 -1.65 34.13 -3.67
C TYR A 705 -2.11 33.36 -2.44
N ALA A 706 -2.36 34.08 -1.35
CA ALA A 706 -2.99 33.55 -0.14
C ALA A 706 -4.39 34.14 -0.01
N SER A 707 -5.33 33.32 0.48
CA SER A 707 -6.69 33.77 0.76
C SER A 707 -6.67 34.94 1.76
N LYS A 708 -7.40 36.02 1.43
CA LYS A 708 -7.57 37.15 2.35
C LYS A 708 -8.54 36.82 3.49
N SER A 709 -9.52 35.95 3.23
CA SER A 709 -10.56 35.54 4.18
C SER A 709 -10.07 34.45 5.13
N LEU A 710 -9.25 33.51 4.65
CA LEU A 710 -8.87 32.30 5.40
C LEU A 710 -7.39 32.25 5.81
N GLY A 711 -6.52 33.07 5.21
CA GLY A 711 -5.10 33.08 5.53
C GLY A 711 -4.42 31.73 5.27
N GLY A 712 -3.80 31.16 6.31
CA GLY A 712 -3.07 29.89 6.23
C GLY A 712 -3.94 28.64 6.35
N ASP A 713 -5.23 28.81 6.67
CA ASP A 713 -6.20 27.72 6.84
C ASP A 713 -6.92 27.39 5.53
N ALA A 714 -6.51 27.97 4.40
CA ALA A 714 -7.10 27.69 3.10
C ALA A 714 -6.61 26.34 2.55
N VAL A 715 -7.45 25.68 1.76
CA VAL A 715 -7.11 24.54 0.90
C VAL A 715 -7.59 24.91 -0.50
N PHE A 716 -6.66 25.06 -1.44
CA PHE A 716 -6.97 25.44 -2.81
C PHE A 716 -7.32 24.22 -3.67
N SER A 717 -8.30 24.40 -4.56
CA SER A 717 -8.57 23.46 -5.64
C SER A 717 -7.50 23.53 -6.73
N ASP A 718 -7.53 22.54 -7.62
CA ASP A 718 -6.84 22.61 -8.90
C ASP A 718 -7.14 23.94 -9.62
N PRO A 719 -6.12 24.65 -10.14
CA PRO A 719 -6.31 25.86 -10.91
C PRO A 719 -6.61 25.55 -12.38
N SER A 720 -7.35 26.45 -13.02
CA SER A 720 -7.57 26.44 -14.47
C SER A 720 -7.23 27.79 -15.08
N VAL A 721 -6.77 27.83 -16.33
CA VAL A 721 -6.23 29.05 -16.96
C VAL A 721 -6.95 29.35 -18.26
N LEU A 722 -7.45 30.58 -18.41
CA LEU A 722 -8.10 31.07 -19.62
C LEU A 722 -7.97 32.60 -19.71
N ASP A 723 -7.67 33.12 -20.91
CA ASP A 723 -7.60 34.56 -21.21
C ASP A 723 -6.77 35.39 -20.21
N GLY A 724 -5.52 34.94 -19.97
CA GLY A 724 -4.59 35.61 -19.07
C GLY A 724 -5.07 35.68 -17.62
N LYS A 725 -5.97 34.78 -17.23
CA LYS A 725 -6.47 34.63 -15.87
C LYS A 725 -6.30 33.21 -15.36
N VAL A 726 -5.98 33.10 -14.08
CA VAL A 726 -5.95 31.84 -13.33
C VAL A 726 -7.17 31.81 -12.41
N TYR A 727 -7.98 30.78 -12.56
CA TYR A 727 -9.21 30.53 -11.82
C TYR A 727 -8.96 29.41 -10.82
N THR A 728 -9.39 29.57 -9.57
CA THR A 728 -9.33 28.53 -8.53
C THR A 728 -10.40 28.83 -7.48
N SER A 729 -10.84 27.79 -6.77
CA SER A 729 -11.64 27.89 -5.56
C SER A 729 -10.85 27.43 -4.34
N TYR A 730 -11.29 27.80 -3.15
CA TYR A 730 -10.66 27.36 -1.92
C TYR A 730 -11.66 27.31 -0.76
N SER A 731 -11.38 26.39 0.17
CA SER A 731 -12.18 26.15 1.38
C SER A 731 -11.30 26.32 2.61
N LYS A 732 -11.93 26.49 3.77
CA LYS A 732 -11.22 26.34 5.04
C LYS A 732 -10.90 24.85 5.28
N VAL A 733 -9.77 24.56 5.92
CA VAL A 733 -9.48 23.20 6.40
C VAL A 733 -10.63 22.71 7.28
N ASN A 734 -11.06 21.46 7.07
CA ASN A 734 -12.19 20.80 7.73
C ASN A 734 -13.57 21.43 7.46
N SER A 735 -13.73 22.19 6.37
CA SER A 735 -14.94 22.99 6.15
C SER A 735 -16.26 22.23 6.30
N VAL A 736 -16.37 20.98 5.84
CA VAL A 736 -17.64 20.22 5.88
C VAL A 736 -18.16 19.97 7.30
N ASP A 737 -17.28 19.99 8.30
CA ASP A 737 -17.62 19.76 9.71
C ASP A 737 -17.75 21.07 10.51
N LEU A 738 -17.48 22.22 9.89
CA LEU A 738 -17.52 23.51 10.56
C LEU A 738 -18.92 24.12 10.50
N ALA A 739 -19.32 24.76 11.60
CA ALA A 739 -20.52 25.60 11.62
C ALA A 739 -20.39 26.86 10.75
N ASP A 740 -19.16 27.29 10.46
CA ASP A 740 -18.82 28.39 9.55
C ASP A 740 -17.73 27.92 8.56
N PRO A 741 -18.13 27.16 7.52
CA PRO A 741 -17.23 26.43 6.61
C PRO A 741 -16.34 27.33 5.74
N ALA A 742 -16.84 28.50 5.36
CA ALA A 742 -16.20 29.48 4.47
C ALA A 742 -15.50 28.89 3.23
N ALA A 743 -16.14 29.04 2.08
CA ALA A 743 -15.57 28.73 0.77
C ALA A 743 -15.67 29.94 -0.14
N ASP A 744 -14.68 30.14 -1.01
CA ASP A 744 -14.63 31.25 -1.96
C ASP A 744 -14.03 30.79 -3.30
N ALA A 745 -14.15 31.61 -4.33
CA ALA A 745 -13.40 31.46 -5.57
C ALA A 745 -12.80 32.79 -6.04
N VAL A 746 -11.75 32.70 -6.85
CA VAL A 746 -11.00 33.87 -7.33
C VAL A 746 -10.58 33.70 -8.79
N ALA A 747 -10.58 34.81 -9.51
CA ALA A 747 -9.83 34.95 -10.76
C ALA A 747 -8.64 35.88 -10.55
N LEU A 748 -7.44 35.36 -10.76
CA LEU A 748 -6.18 36.09 -10.67
C LEU A 748 -5.73 36.51 -12.06
N ASN A 749 -5.03 37.63 -12.16
CA ASN A 749 -4.24 37.93 -13.35
C ASN A 749 -3.06 36.96 -13.44
N ALA A 750 -2.96 36.19 -14.53
CA ALA A 750 -1.97 35.14 -14.69
C ALA A 750 -0.54 35.62 -14.46
N ARG A 751 -0.15 36.78 -15.02
CA ARG A 751 1.21 37.33 -14.87
C ARG A 751 1.55 37.79 -13.45
N THR A 752 0.58 38.28 -12.67
CA THR A 752 0.88 39.03 -11.42
C THR A 752 0.30 38.40 -10.15
N GLY A 753 -0.54 37.37 -10.26
CA GLY A 753 -1.23 36.76 -9.13
C GLY A 753 -2.23 37.70 -8.42
N LYS A 754 -2.52 38.88 -9.00
CA LYS A 754 -3.45 39.84 -8.39
C LYS A 754 -4.88 39.49 -8.74
N ALA A 755 -5.74 39.40 -7.71
CA ALA A 755 -7.18 39.20 -7.89
C ALA A 755 -7.78 40.27 -8.82
N LYS A 756 -8.50 39.79 -9.83
CA LYS A 756 -9.36 40.58 -10.71
C LYS A 756 -10.76 40.68 -10.13
N TRP A 757 -11.23 39.57 -9.59
CA TRP A 757 -12.44 39.46 -8.79
C TRP A 757 -12.30 38.26 -7.85
N ASP A 758 -13.02 38.30 -6.75
CA ASP A 758 -13.19 37.22 -5.77
C ASP A 758 -14.67 37.12 -5.42
N ILE A 759 -15.15 35.91 -5.11
CA ILE A 759 -16.54 35.64 -4.78
C ILE A 759 -16.63 34.75 -3.55
N ALA A 760 -17.56 35.10 -2.66
CA ALA A 760 -18.16 34.17 -1.72
C ALA A 760 -19.49 33.69 -2.36
N PRO A 761 -19.63 32.41 -2.76
CA PRO A 761 -20.85 31.89 -3.34
C PRO A 761 -22.01 31.99 -2.35
N LYS A 762 -23.22 32.11 -2.89
CA LYS A 762 -24.45 32.05 -2.08
C LYS A 762 -25.05 30.67 -2.24
N ALA A 763 -25.45 30.06 -1.13
CA ALA A 763 -26.16 28.80 -1.18
C ALA A 763 -27.42 28.91 -2.06
N PRO A 764 -27.65 27.95 -2.98
CA PRO A 764 -28.81 27.96 -3.84
C PRO A 764 -30.08 27.64 -3.06
N ALA A 765 -31.26 27.93 -3.62
CA ALA A 765 -32.54 27.64 -2.97
C ALA A 765 -32.80 26.14 -2.74
N VAL A 766 -32.07 25.26 -3.45
CA VAL A 766 -32.11 23.81 -3.25
C VAL A 766 -31.31 23.35 -2.04
N SER A 767 -30.45 24.21 -1.47
CA SER A 767 -29.76 23.93 -0.21
C SER A 767 -30.79 23.94 0.93
N SER A 768 -30.81 22.86 1.72
CA SER A 768 -31.75 22.66 2.82
C SER A 768 -31.43 23.51 4.05
N ASP A 769 -30.15 23.83 4.25
CA ASP A 769 -29.63 24.61 5.38
C ASP A 769 -29.17 26.02 5.01
N GLY A 770 -29.12 26.34 3.71
CA GLY A 770 -28.69 27.63 3.19
C GLY A 770 -27.18 27.87 3.29
N ILE A 771 -26.38 26.81 3.34
CA ILE A 771 -24.92 26.86 3.55
C ILE A 771 -24.16 26.28 2.34
N ILE A 772 -23.03 26.90 1.99
CA ILE A 772 -21.99 26.30 1.14
C ILE A 772 -20.94 25.69 2.07
N HIS A 773 -20.85 24.37 2.10
CA HIS A 773 -20.02 23.60 3.04
C HIS A 773 -18.56 23.50 2.60
N ALA A 774 -18.30 23.50 1.30
CA ALA A 774 -16.95 23.48 0.76
C ALA A 774 -16.95 23.94 -0.71
N ALA A 775 -15.83 24.45 -1.18
CA ALA A 775 -15.40 24.26 -2.57
C ALA A 775 -14.76 22.87 -2.73
N ILE A 776 -15.10 22.15 -3.80
CA ILE A 776 -14.46 20.87 -4.10
C ILE A 776 -13.04 21.12 -4.60
N THR A 777 -12.07 20.42 -3.99
CA THR A 777 -10.64 20.65 -4.22
C THR A 777 -10.09 19.81 -5.38
N PHE A 778 -10.64 18.62 -5.60
CA PHE A 778 -10.27 17.72 -6.71
C PHE A 778 -11.09 18.02 -7.97
N HIS A 779 -10.43 18.49 -9.02
CA HIS A 779 -10.96 18.90 -10.32
C HIS A 779 -12.16 19.88 -10.25
N GLY A 780 -12.29 20.61 -9.13
CA GLY A 780 -13.45 21.46 -8.86
C GLY A 780 -13.50 22.78 -9.64
N THR A 781 -12.45 23.13 -10.39
CA THR A 781 -12.40 24.33 -11.24
C THR A 781 -11.99 23.98 -12.66
N PHE A 782 -12.77 24.40 -13.66
CA PHE A 782 -12.46 24.14 -15.07
C PHE A 782 -12.88 25.31 -15.98
N ALA A 783 -11.94 25.87 -16.74
CA ALA A 783 -12.18 26.95 -17.68
C ALA A 783 -11.77 26.52 -19.10
N SER A 784 -12.62 26.82 -20.08
CA SER A 784 -12.34 26.56 -21.49
C SER A 784 -13.21 27.47 -22.37
N LYS A 785 -12.65 27.87 -23.51
CA LYS A 785 -13.37 28.61 -24.56
C LYS A 785 -14.47 27.79 -25.23
N ASP A 786 -14.41 26.46 -25.12
CA ASP A 786 -15.33 25.53 -25.79
C ASP A 786 -16.55 25.19 -24.92
N ILE A 787 -16.57 25.67 -23.67
CA ILE A 787 -17.76 25.60 -22.82
C ILE A 787 -18.84 26.49 -23.46
N PRO A 788 -20.06 25.98 -23.74
CA PRO A 788 -21.07 26.69 -24.54
C PRO A 788 -21.85 27.77 -23.77
N TYR A 789 -21.15 28.51 -22.91
CA TYR A 789 -21.70 29.58 -22.09
C TYR A 789 -20.72 30.76 -22.08
N ALA A 790 -21.22 31.96 -21.73
CA ALA A 790 -20.39 33.16 -21.53
C ALA A 790 -19.44 33.52 -22.70
N ASP A 791 -19.86 33.27 -23.94
CA ASP A 791 -19.15 33.65 -25.17
C ASP A 791 -17.66 33.22 -25.21
N GLY A 792 -17.35 32.01 -24.73
CA GLY A 792 -15.98 31.47 -24.72
C GLY A 792 -15.12 31.97 -23.57
N HIS A 793 -15.73 32.57 -22.54
CA HIS A 793 -15.07 33.01 -21.32
C HIS A 793 -15.54 32.25 -20.08
N ALA A 794 -16.18 31.09 -20.24
CA ALA A 794 -16.79 30.39 -19.11
C ALA A 794 -15.76 29.69 -18.21
N VAL A 795 -16.10 29.64 -16.92
CA VAL A 795 -15.41 28.87 -15.89
C VAL A 795 -16.43 28.14 -15.02
N VAL A 796 -16.14 26.90 -14.69
CA VAL A 796 -16.92 26.03 -13.80
C VAL A 796 -16.31 26.08 -12.40
N TYR A 797 -17.18 26.13 -11.38
CA TYR A 797 -16.84 25.90 -9.98
C TYR A 797 -17.79 24.88 -9.37
N LEU A 798 -17.25 24.02 -8.51
CA LEU A 798 -18.00 23.05 -7.72
C LEU A 798 -18.01 23.39 -6.24
N TRP A 799 -19.20 23.30 -5.65
CA TRP A 799 -19.49 23.57 -4.26
C TRP A 799 -20.17 22.36 -3.61
N ASP A 800 -20.01 22.17 -2.31
CA ASP A 800 -20.75 21.19 -1.52
C ASP A 800 -21.90 21.88 -0.76
N ILE A 801 -23.08 21.29 -0.79
CA ILE A 801 -24.30 21.78 -0.12
C ILE A 801 -25.07 20.61 0.50
N GLN A 802 -25.90 20.87 1.52
CA GLN A 802 -26.92 19.90 1.93
C GLN A 802 -28.16 20.05 1.07
N SER A 803 -28.67 18.96 0.50
CA SER A 803 -29.95 18.95 -0.22
C SER A 803 -30.61 17.57 -0.24
N GLN A 804 -31.92 17.52 -0.54
CA GLN A 804 -32.65 16.25 -0.63
C GLN A 804 -32.31 15.48 -1.91
N ALA A 805 -32.22 14.15 -1.81
CA ALA A 805 -31.85 13.28 -2.90
C ALA A 805 -32.92 13.24 -4.01
N GLY A 806 -32.77 14.06 -5.06
CA GLY A 806 -33.64 14.06 -6.25
C GLY A 806 -34.81 15.05 -6.20
N VAL A 807 -35.25 15.51 -7.37
CA VAL A 807 -36.33 16.50 -7.50
C VAL A 807 -37.66 15.91 -7.02
N GLY A 808 -38.13 16.34 -5.84
CA GLY A 808 -39.41 15.93 -5.25
C GLY A 808 -39.35 14.73 -4.28
N SER A 809 -38.15 14.28 -3.90
CA SER A 809 -37.95 13.26 -2.87
C SER A 809 -38.08 13.85 -1.46
N THR A 810 -38.66 13.08 -0.53
CA THR A 810 -38.63 13.39 0.91
C THR A 810 -37.59 12.55 1.65
N ASP A 811 -36.82 11.73 0.94
CA ASP A 811 -35.85 10.82 1.52
C ASP A 811 -34.52 11.54 1.77
N ALA A 812 -34.03 11.38 3.00
CA ALA A 812 -32.75 11.82 3.57
C ALA A 812 -32.07 13.05 2.92
N ASP A 813 -32.04 14.15 3.68
CA ASP A 813 -31.17 15.29 3.38
C ASP A 813 -29.70 14.87 3.51
N GLY A 814 -28.86 15.24 2.54
CA GLY A 814 -27.46 14.83 2.52
C GLY A 814 -26.58 15.69 1.60
N PRO A 815 -25.26 15.48 1.64
CA PRO A 815 -24.31 16.33 0.93
C PRO A 815 -24.32 16.04 -0.58
N HIS A 816 -24.48 17.11 -1.36
CA HIS A 816 -24.53 17.11 -2.80
C HIS A 816 -23.62 18.19 -3.38
N GLN A 817 -23.07 17.89 -4.55
CA GLN A 817 -22.27 18.83 -5.30
C GLN A 817 -23.17 19.75 -6.13
N TYR A 818 -22.96 21.05 -5.99
CA TYR A 818 -23.60 22.12 -6.74
C TYR A 818 -22.59 22.76 -7.70
N MET A 819 -22.91 22.70 -8.99
CA MET A 819 -22.08 23.24 -10.06
C MET A 819 -22.59 24.62 -10.48
N GLU A 820 -21.66 25.57 -10.64
CA GLU A 820 -21.93 26.85 -11.27
C GLU A 820 -21.01 27.04 -12.48
N ILE A 821 -21.59 27.44 -13.61
CA ILE A 821 -20.85 27.99 -14.75
C ILE A 821 -20.96 29.51 -14.66
N ARG A 822 -19.81 30.20 -14.70
CA ARG A 822 -19.70 31.65 -14.53
C ARG A 822 -19.01 32.28 -15.73
N ASP A 823 -19.37 33.52 -16.04
CA ASP A 823 -18.62 34.36 -16.97
C ASP A 823 -17.30 34.81 -16.32
N GLY A 824 -16.18 34.28 -16.80
CA GLY A 824 -14.84 34.52 -16.27
C GLY A 824 -14.38 35.98 -16.33
N ARG A 825 -15.09 36.86 -17.05
CA ARG A 825 -14.83 38.32 -17.08
C ARG A 825 -15.45 39.03 -15.89
N THR A 826 -16.63 38.61 -15.46
CA THR A 826 -17.46 39.33 -14.47
C THR A 826 -17.68 38.56 -13.16
N GLY A 827 -17.50 37.24 -13.18
CA GLY A 827 -17.87 36.34 -12.09
C GLY A 827 -19.36 36.02 -12.01
N ALA A 828 -20.20 36.52 -12.93
CA ALA A 828 -21.65 36.28 -12.91
C ALA A 828 -21.98 34.82 -13.25
N VAL A 829 -22.92 34.21 -12.52
CA VAL A 829 -23.47 32.88 -12.83
C VAL A 829 -24.31 32.96 -14.10
N VAL A 830 -24.02 32.08 -15.06
CA VAL A 830 -24.74 31.94 -16.32
C VAL A 830 -25.51 30.62 -16.41
N HIS A 831 -25.06 29.59 -15.69
CA HIS A 831 -25.78 28.32 -15.51
C HIS A 831 -25.44 27.73 -14.14
N ALA A 832 -26.36 27.00 -13.52
CA ALA A 832 -26.06 26.26 -12.30
C ALA A 832 -27.03 25.10 -12.09
N THR A 833 -26.53 24.00 -11.52
CA THR A 833 -27.31 22.78 -11.29
C THR A 833 -26.72 21.93 -10.17
N THR A 834 -27.54 21.07 -9.57
CA THR A 834 -27.05 20.03 -8.64
C THR A 834 -26.63 18.82 -9.45
N ILE A 835 -25.46 18.26 -9.11
CA ILE A 835 -24.88 17.12 -9.80
C ILE A 835 -24.90 15.87 -8.89
N GLY A 836 -23.75 15.29 -8.57
CA GLY A 836 -23.66 14.06 -7.75
C GLY A 836 -23.62 14.32 -6.24
N GLY A 837 -23.37 13.27 -5.48
CA GLY A 837 -23.09 13.36 -4.03
C GLY A 837 -21.67 13.86 -3.75
N LEU A 838 -21.36 14.06 -2.47
CA LEU A 838 -19.99 14.36 -2.03
C LEU A 838 -19.01 13.26 -2.51
N TRP A 839 -17.81 13.68 -2.98
CA TRP A 839 -16.77 12.81 -3.54
C TRP A 839 -17.12 12.03 -4.82
N THR A 840 -18.18 12.45 -5.54
CA THR A 840 -18.59 11.76 -6.78
C THR A 840 -18.22 12.50 -8.07
N HIS A 841 -17.55 13.65 -7.97
CA HIS A 841 -17.01 14.34 -9.14
C HIS A 841 -15.58 13.88 -9.40
N ASN A 842 -15.26 13.59 -10.66
CA ASN A 842 -13.91 13.23 -11.05
C ASN A 842 -13.29 14.21 -12.05
N SER A 843 -13.97 14.55 -13.15
CA SER A 843 -13.36 15.41 -14.15
C SER A 843 -14.38 16.19 -15.01
N PHE A 844 -13.85 17.16 -15.75
CA PHE A 844 -14.52 17.88 -16.81
C PHE A 844 -13.72 17.81 -18.11
N PHE A 845 -14.42 17.75 -19.24
CA PHE A 845 -13.81 17.93 -20.56
C PHE A 845 -14.79 18.61 -21.53
N THR A 846 -14.28 19.10 -22.66
CA THR A 846 -15.09 19.74 -23.70
C THR A 846 -14.91 19.05 -25.04
N ASP A 847 -15.99 18.99 -25.81
CA ASP A 847 -15.96 18.50 -27.19
C ASP A 847 -17.15 19.05 -27.97
N GLY A 848 -16.93 19.43 -29.23
CA GLY A 848 -18.00 19.81 -30.15
C GLY A 848 -18.87 20.99 -29.69
N GLY A 849 -18.34 21.88 -28.84
CA GLY A 849 -19.12 22.96 -28.24
C GLY A 849 -20.06 22.50 -27.13
N SER A 850 -19.70 21.45 -26.40
CA SER A 850 -20.40 20.98 -25.19
C SER A 850 -19.40 20.79 -24.06
N LEU A 851 -19.87 21.01 -22.83
CA LEU A 851 -19.16 20.64 -21.61
C LEU A 851 -19.67 19.28 -21.14
N TYR A 852 -18.74 18.42 -20.74
CA TYR A 852 -19.03 17.12 -20.16
C TYR A 852 -18.49 17.05 -18.73
N GLN A 853 -19.27 16.47 -17.84
CA GLN A 853 -18.85 16.14 -16.47
C GLN A 853 -18.85 14.63 -16.31
N VAL A 854 -17.74 14.11 -15.79
CA VAL A 854 -17.60 12.71 -15.41
C VAL A 854 -17.71 12.60 -13.89
N GLY A 855 -18.66 11.79 -13.43
CA GLY A 855 -18.84 11.48 -12.03
C GLY A 855 -18.89 9.98 -11.79
N THR A 856 -18.94 9.59 -10.52
CA THR A 856 -19.12 8.20 -10.13
C THR A 856 -20.43 7.67 -10.72
N SER A 857 -20.31 6.66 -11.58
CA SER A 857 -21.45 6.01 -12.26
C SER A 857 -22.32 6.94 -13.11
N SER A 858 -21.82 8.11 -13.53
CA SER A 858 -22.62 9.05 -14.33
C SER A 858 -21.80 9.95 -15.26
N PHE A 859 -22.38 10.27 -16.41
CA PHE A 859 -21.89 11.29 -17.34
C PHE A 859 -22.97 12.34 -17.55
N ARG A 860 -22.57 13.62 -17.57
CA ARG A 860 -23.48 14.74 -17.86
C ARG A 860 -22.98 15.56 -19.03
N ARG A 861 -23.89 16.05 -19.87
CA ARG A 861 -23.60 16.96 -20.99
C ARG A 861 -24.38 18.27 -20.84
N PHE A 862 -23.68 19.38 -21.04
CA PHE A 862 -24.23 20.73 -21.07
C PHE A 862 -24.02 21.34 -22.46
N SER A 863 -25.12 21.70 -23.13
CA SER A 863 -25.12 22.12 -24.55
C SER A 863 -25.36 23.62 -24.78
N GLY A 864 -25.39 24.42 -23.71
CA GLY A 864 -25.49 25.88 -23.77
C GLY A 864 -26.82 26.45 -23.29
N GLU A 865 -26.94 27.78 -23.32
CA GLU A 865 -28.09 28.51 -22.76
C GLU A 865 -29.43 28.09 -23.38
N GLY A 866 -30.42 27.84 -22.52
CA GLY A 866 -31.77 27.44 -22.94
C GLY A 866 -31.89 25.99 -23.40
N THR A 867 -30.87 25.16 -23.18
CA THR A 867 -30.92 23.70 -23.36
C THR A 867 -31.03 22.98 -22.02
N ASP A 868 -31.68 21.82 -22.00
CA ASP A 868 -31.75 20.98 -20.81
C ASP A 868 -30.45 20.19 -20.63
N ASP A 869 -30.00 20.09 -19.37
CA ASP A 869 -28.86 19.25 -19.00
C ASP A 869 -29.19 17.77 -19.24
N PHE A 870 -28.27 17.04 -19.88
CA PHE A 870 -28.45 15.60 -20.13
C PHE A 870 -27.62 14.79 -19.13
N THR A 871 -28.21 13.77 -18.52
CA THR A 871 -27.52 12.83 -17.62
C THR A 871 -27.75 11.39 -18.08
N ILE A 872 -26.69 10.59 -18.09
CA ILE A 872 -26.74 9.14 -18.31
C ILE A 872 -25.93 8.44 -17.23
N TYR A 873 -26.42 7.31 -16.74
CA TYR A 873 -25.72 6.51 -15.73
C TYR A 873 -24.90 5.38 -16.38
N ALA A 874 -23.81 4.97 -15.76
CA ALA A 874 -22.96 3.88 -16.24
C ALA A 874 -22.80 2.81 -15.14
N ILE A 875 -22.73 1.55 -15.55
CA ILE A 875 -22.38 0.40 -14.69
C ILE A 875 -21.36 -0.43 -15.49
N PRO A 876 -20.13 -0.68 -14.98
CA PRO A 876 -19.63 -0.39 -13.63
C PRO A 876 -19.45 1.10 -13.32
N GLU A 877 -19.06 1.43 -12.07
CA GLU A 877 -18.86 2.82 -11.66
C GLU A 877 -17.74 3.48 -12.49
N SER A 878 -18.08 4.54 -13.22
CA SER A 878 -17.11 5.35 -13.98
C SER A 878 -16.32 6.26 -13.05
N HIS A 879 -15.00 6.34 -13.25
CA HIS A 879 -14.13 7.22 -12.47
C HIS A 879 -13.49 8.30 -13.32
N ASP A 880 -13.18 8.07 -14.59
CA ASP A 880 -12.79 9.14 -15.50
C ASP A 880 -13.06 8.72 -16.94
N ALA A 881 -13.28 9.66 -17.86
CA ALA A 881 -13.54 9.36 -19.26
C ALA A 881 -13.31 10.58 -20.17
N ALA A 882 -12.90 10.31 -21.42
CA ALA A 882 -12.74 11.32 -22.45
C ALA A 882 -12.97 10.72 -23.84
N PHE A 883 -13.21 11.58 -24.83
CA PHE A 883 -13.34 11.11 -26.22
C PHE A 883 -11.98 10.73 -26.79
N ALA A 884 -11.93 9.59 -27.48
CA ALA A 884 -10.76 9.05 -28.16
C ALA A 884 -11.12 8.52 -29.55
N THR A 885 -10.08 8.27 -30.36
CA THR A 885 -10.24 7.70 -31.71
C THR A 885 -10.12 6.18 -31.64
N GLY A 886 -11.21 5.48 -31.88
CA GLY A 886 -11.28 4.03 -31.99
C GLY A 886 -11.05 3.50 -33.41
N PRO A 887 -11.27 2.18 -33.60
CA PRO A 887 -11.02 1.49 -34.86
C PRO A 887 -11.72 2.14 -36.06
N GLY A 888 -11.00 2.30 -37.16
CA GLY A 888 -11.52 2.91 -38.39
C GLY A 888 -11.80 4.42 -38.27
N GLY A 889 -11.26 5.10 -37.25
CA GLY A 889 -11.50 6.52 -37.00
C GLY A 889 -12.80 6.80 -36.24
N ARG A 890 -13.46 5.76 -35.71
CA ARG A 890 -14.71 5.90 -34.95
C ARG A 890 -14.46 6.66 -33.65
N LYS A 891 -15.26 7.68 -33.37
CA LYS A 891 -15.21 8.38 -32.08
C LYS A 891 -15.82 7.53 -30.98
N LEU A 892 -15.11 7.37 -29.87
CA LEU A 892 -15.56 6.62 -28.68
C LEU A 892 -15.36 7.49 -27.43
N LEU A 893 -16.26 7.36 -26.45
CA LEU A 893 -15.98 7.77 -25.08
C LEU A 893 -15.28 6.59 -24.39
N ILE A 894 -14.05 6.76 -23.92
CA ILE A 894 -13.29 5.70 -23.25
C ILE A 894 -12.98 6.18 -21.84
N GLY A 895 -13.13 5.30 -20.86
CA GLY A 895 -12.91 5.66 -19.47
C GLY A 895 -12.42 4.51 -18.59
N GLY A 896 -11.82 4.91 -17.48
CA GLY A 896 -11.53 4.05 -16.35
C GLY A 896 -12.80 3.82 -15.54
N VAL A 897 -13.06 2.56 -15.23
CA VAL A 897 -14.20 2.13 -14.42
C VAL A 897 -13.72 1.25 -13.27
N GLU A 898 -14.58 1.04 -12.27
CA GLU A 898 -14.31 0.06 -11.23
C GLU A 898 -14.02 -1.32 -11.84
N GLY A 899 -12.80 -1.81 -11.66
CA GLY A 899 -12.37 -3.10 -12.17
C GLY A 899 -11.96 -3.10 -13.65
N GLY A 900 -11.59 -1.96 -14.23
CA GLY A 900 -10.88 -1.92 -15.51
C GLY A 900 -11.24 -0.73 -16.42
N LEU A 901 -11.67 -1.03 -17.64
CA LEU A 901 -11.90 -0.07 -18.72
C LEU A 901 -13.21 -0.36 -19.45
N ASP A 902 -13.93 0.69 -19.81
CA ASP A 902 -15.11 0.61 -20.68
C ASP A 902 -15.02 1.65 -21.82
N ALA A 903 -15.62 1.32 -22.96
CA ALA A 903 -15.83 2.22 -24.08
C ALA A 903 -17.33 2.33 -24.41
N TRP A 904 -17.79 3.53 -24.69
CA TRP A 904 -19.15 3.84 -25.09
C TRP A 904 -19.18 4.58 -26.43
N ASP A 905 -20.26 4.37 -27.18
CA ASP A 905 -20.54 5.19 -28.34
C ASP A 905 -21.06 6.58 -27.92
N PRO A 906 -20.68 7.69 -28.59
CA PRO A 906 -21.17 9.03 -28.25
C PRO A 906 -22.70 9.17 -28.25
N SER A 907 -23.43 8.28 -28.94
CA SER A 907 -24.90 8.27 -28.94
C SER A 907 -25.54 8.05 -27.57
N ILE A 908 -24.80 7.60 -26.54
CA ILE A 908 -25.30 7.53 -25.16
C ILE A 908 -25.82 8.88 -24.67
N PHE A 909 -25.27 10.00 -25.16
CA PHE A 909 -25.70 11.36 -24.83
C PHE A 909 -26.98 11.80 -25.55
N SER A 910 -27.62 10.89 -26.27
CA SER A 910 -28.92 11.08 -26.92
C SER A 910 -29.87 9.90 -26.66
N SER A 911 -29.48 8.98 -25.78
CA SER A 911 -30.27 7.79 -25.47
C SER A 911 -31.53 8.16 -24.67
N THR A 912 -32.59 7.37 -24.86
CA THR A 912 -33.78 7.40 -23.98
C THR A 912 -33.60 6.52 -22.74
N ASP A 913 -32.58 5.67 -22.72
CA ASP A 913 -32.27 4.80 -21.59
C ASP A 913 -31.60 5.59 -20.47
N SER A 914 -31.83 5.16 -19.22
CA SER A 914 -31.18 5.77 -18.06
C SER A 914 -29.77 5.21 -17.81
N TYR A 915 -29.43 4.06 -18.39
CA TYR A 915 -28.13 3.40 -18.23
C TYR A 915 -27.46 3.19 -19.59
N ALA A 916 -26.19 3.57 -19.69
CA ALA A 916 -25.35 3.35 -20.86
C ALA A 916 -24.75 1.95 -20.83
N SER A 917 -24.99 1.18 -21.89
CA SER A 917 -24.26 -0.05 -22.17
C SER A 917 -22.94 0.29 -22.86
N SER A 918 -21.84 -0.31 -22.43
CA SER A 918 -20.58 -0.21 -23.16
C SER A 918 -20.62 -1.00 -24.46
N VAL A 919 -19.89 -0.50 -25.46
CA VAL A 919 -19.65 -1.19 -26.74
C VAL A 919 -18.39 -2.04 -26.68
N GLY A 920 -17.57 -1.91 -25.64
CA GLY A 920 -16.39 -2.72 -25.38
C GLY A 920 -15.85 -2.47 -23.99
N SER A 921 -15.13 -3.45 -23.44
CA SER A 921 -14.51 -3.34 -22.11
C SER A 921 -13.31 -4.25 -21.94
N ALA A 922 -12.52 -3.99 -20.90
CA ALA A 922 -11.46 -4.85 -20.41
C ALA A 922 -11.51 -4.93 -18.88
N THR A 923 -11.54 -6.15 -18.33
CA THR A 923 -11.52 -6.38 -16.88
C THR A 923 -10.09 -6.46 -16.37
N VAL A 924 -9.78 -5.59 -15.40
CA VAL A 924 -8.55 -5.57 -14.60
C VAL A 924 -9.00 -5.19 -13.20
N ILE A 925 -9.18 -6.15 -12.27
CA ILE A 925 -9.87 -5.90 -10.98
C ILE A 925 -9.24 -4.76 -10.18
N GLY A 926 -7.91 -4.62 -10.20
CA GLY A 926 -7.19 -3.53 -9.54
C GLY A 926 -7.12 -2.21 -10.33
N GLY A 927 -7.80 -2.15 -11.48
CA GLY A 927 -7.84 -0.99 -12.37
C GLY A 927 -9.01 -0.06 -12.02
N ARG A 928 -8.75 1.24 -12.13
CA ARG A 928 -9.76 2.29 -11.92
C ARG A 928 -9.52 3.54 -12.76
N ASN A 929 -8.27 3.98 -12.86
CA ASN A 929 -7.89 5.11 -13.69
C ASN A 929 -7.42 4.63 -15.07
N TYR A 930 -7.15 5.54 -16.00
CA TYR A 930 -6.75 5.18 -17.36
C TYR A 930 -5.88 6.22 -18.05
N LEU A 931 -5.25 5.82 -19.16
CA LEU A 931 -4.69 6.71 -20.17
C LEU A 931 -5.16 6.23 -21.54
N ALA A 932 -5.58 7.15 -22.40
CA ALA A 932 -5.91 6.90 -23.79
C ALA A 932 -5.00 7.77 -24.68
N ALA A 933 -4.13 7.13 -25.47
CA ALA A 933 -3.25 7.81 -26.42
C ALA A 933 -2.93 6.94 -27.65
N ASP A 934 -2.68 7.56 -28.79
CA ASP A 934 -2.11 6.89 -29.97
C ASP A 934 -0.62 6.63 -29.73
N LEU A 935 -0.30 5.41 -29.30
CA LEU A 935 1.04 5.05 -28.85
C LEU A 935 1.90 4.56 -30.01
N ASP A 936 1.32 3.91 -31.01
CA ASP A 936 2.06 3.37 -32.15
C ASP A 936 2.02 4.24 -33.42
N GLY A 937 1.21 5.30 -33.42
CA GLY A 937 1.09 6.30 -34.47
C GLY A 937 0.19 5.87 -35.63
N ASP A 938 -0.69 4.88 -35.45
CA ASP A 938 -1.59 4.38 -36.48
C ASP A 938 -2.92 5.17 -36.59
N GLY A 939 -3.15 6.11 -35.67
CA GLY A 939 -4.35 6.94 -35.61
C GLY A 939 -5.50 6.33 -34.81
N VAL A 940 -5.34 5.12 -34.27
CA VAL A 940 -6.22 4.48 -33.29
C VAL A 940 -5.59 4.64 -31.90
N THR A 941 -6.43 4.77 -30.89
CA THR A 941 -5.98 4.96 -29.52
C THR A 941 -5.74 3.62 -28.83
N GLU A 942 -4.56 3.45 -28.23
CA GLU A 942 -4.32 2.45 -27.20
C GLU A 942 -4.84 2.95 -25.85
N VAL A 943 -5.27 2.01 -25.02
CA VAL A 943 -5.81 2.31 -23.69
C VAL A 943 -4.98 1.57 -22.65
N LEU A 944 -4.53 2.30 -21.63
CA LEU A 944 -3.90 1.75 -20.44
C LEU A 944 -4.90 1.77 -19.30
N SER A 945 -5.09 0.64 -18.62
CA SER A 945 -5.73 0.60 -17.31
C SER A 945 -4.68 0.90 -16.24
N LEU A 946 -5.00 1.82 -15.33
CA LEU A 946 -4.15 2.28 -14.23
C LEU A 946 -4.84 2.02 -12.88
N ASN A 947 -4.07 2.00 -11.81
CA ASN A 947 -4.58 1.84 -10.44
C ASN A 947 -5.17 3.17 -9.91
N ALA A 948 -5.73 3.13 -8.70
CA ALA A 948 -6.29 4.30 -8.03
C ALA A 948 -5.29 4.96 -7.06
N ASP A 949 -5.24 6.29 -7.01
CA ASP A 949 -4.53 7.01 -5.95
C ASP A 949 -5.39 7.14 -4.69
N ARG A 950 -5.52 6.04 -3.97
CA ARG A 950 -6.32 6.00 -2.73
C ARG A 950 -5.80 6.95 -1.68
N TYR A 951 -4.48 7.00 -1.52
CA TYR A 951 -3.85 7.81 -0.50
C TYR A 951 -4.01 9.30 -0.78
N GLY A 952 -3.78 9.75 -2.02
CA GLY A 952 -3.97 11.15 -2.37
C GLY A 952 -5.43 11.58 -2.30
N LEU A 953 -6.37 10.75 -2.75
CA LEU A 953 -7.80 11.06 -2.62
C LEU A 953 -8.26 11.17 -1.16
N ASP A 954 -7.81 10.26 -0.27
CA ASP A 954 -8.12 10.34 1.16
C ASP A 954 -7.49 11.58 1.82
N ARG A 955 -6.27 11.96 1.41
CA ARG A 955 -5.60 13.21 1.84
C ARG A 955 -6.38 14.44 1.41
N ILE A 956 -6.91 14.46 0.19
CA ILE A 956 -7.72 15.57 -0.33
C ILE A 956 -9.05 15.66 0.42
N ALA A 957 -9.73 14.53 0.64
CA ALA A 957 -10.99 14.48 1.37
C ALA A 957 -10.82 14.92 2.84
N GLU A 958 -9.74 14.46 3.51
CA GLU A 958 -9.42 14.85 4.89
C GLU A 958 -9.21 16.35 5.05
N ASN A 959 -8.59 17.02 4.07
CA ASN A 959 -8.41 18.47 4.13
C ASN A 959 -9.74 19.23 4.26
N LEU A 960 -10.84 18.65 3.78
CA LEU A 960 -12.18 19.25 3.87
C LEU A 960 -12.99 18.70 5.07
N GLY A 961 -12.49 17.72 5.82
CA GLY A 961 -13.14 17.09 6.97
C GLY A 961 -13.73 15.69 6.69
N GLY A 962 -13.59 15.19 5.46
CA GLY A 962 -14.08 13.86 5.06
C GLY A 962 -13.02 12.76 5.12
N ARG A 963 -13.40 11.54 4.74
CA ARG A 963 -12.49 10.42 4.42
C ARG A 963 -12.91 9.79 3.10
N TYR A 964 -11.94 9.28 2.35
CA TYR A 964 -12.17 8.55 1.11
C TYR A 964 -11.42 7.23 1.17
N LEU A 965 -12.14 6.15 1.48
CA LEU A 965 -11.59 4.80 1.60
C LEU A 965 -12.36 3.85 0.69
N THR A 966 -11.68 3.37 -0.35
CA THR A 966 -12.20 2.33 -1.24
C THR A 966 -11.16 1.23 -1.32
N SER A 967 -11.49 0.02 -0.92
CA SER A 967 -10.59 -1.13 -0.97
C SER A 967 -10.85 -1.98 -2.22
N ASP A 968 -9.78 -2.50 -2.80
CA ASP A 968 -9.83 -3.59 -3.75
C ASP A 968 -8.64 -4.51 -3.47
N ASN A 969 -8.90 -5.80 -3.62
CA ASN A 969 -7.95 -6.87 -3.34
C ASN A 969 -7.40 -7.47 -4.64
N GLY A 970 -7.64 -6.84 -5.79
CA GLY A 970 -7.22 -7.28 -7.12
C GLY A 970 -5.71 -7.24 -7.31
N ILE A 971 -5.25 -7.85 -8.39
CA ILE A 971 -3.87 -7.68 -8.85
C ILE A 971 -3.76 -6.27 -9.43
N HIS A 972 -2.87 -5.46 -8.86
CA HIS A 972 -2.61 -4.12 -9.36
C HIS A 972 -1.56 -4.18 -10.44
N GLN A 973 -1.94 -3.73 -11.63
CA GLN A 973 -1.07 -3.71 -12.79
C GLN A 973 -1.47 -2.59 -13.73
N VAL A 974 -0.51 -2.12 -14.51
CA VAL A 974 -0.81 -1.35 -15.73
C VAL A 974 -1.03 -2.34 -16.85
N GLY A 975 -2.23 -2.36 -17.43
CA GLY A 975 -2.56 -3.19 -18.59
C GLY A 975 -2.71 -2.34 -19.85
N THR A 976 -1.96 -2.63 -20.91
CA THR A 976 -2.06 -1.95 -22.21
C THR A 976 -2.92 -2.76 -23.18
N PHE A 977 -3.87 -2.09 -23.82
CA PHE A 977 -4.83 -2.69 -24.75
C PHE A 977 -4.86 -1.94 -26.09
N THR A 978 -4.89 -2.69 -27.19
CA THR A 978 -5.25 -2.16 -28.51
C THR A 978 -6.74 -2.38 -28.78
N LEU A 979 -7.34 -1.50 -29.56
CA LEU A 979 -8.75 -1.57 -29.96
C LEU A 979 -8.88 -2.10 -31.39
N SER A 980 -9.88 -2.95 -31.65
CA SER A 980 -10.17 -3.46 -33.01
C SER A 980 -11.65 -3.70 -33.28
#